data_AF-A0AA86R602-F1
#
_entry.id   AF-A0AA86R602-F1
#
_cell.length_a   1.000
_cell.length_b   1.000
_cell.length_c   1.000
_cell.angle_alpha   90.00
_cell.angle_beta   90.00
_cell.angle_gamma   90.00
#
_symmetry.space_group_name_H-M   'P 1'
#
loop_
_entity.id
_entity.type
_entity.pdbx_description
1 polymer ?
#
loop_
_entity_poly.entity_id
_entity_poly.type
_entity_poly.pdbx_seq_one_letter_code
_entity_poly.pdbx_strand_id
1 'polypeptide(L)'
;MAMITTTSIYVLGFIGLMIYTAIVIANKQLCFIFGDVSDGIEYLIICGCALAASIPSVLLLFAIYKQKQILRIQSYQVICIVFETVLLVVCVVAVSLPHSKNWGPLIEPRGNGASITWWTQIKQISSLCVEGKLYYQSDDSSTKIAGNCQYVPTYKTNNHNLLIPSVQFTFQLFDDNFTFSNVVKEDVSFFVTSDILSSRQYLQKNVEGTQQYDIHVSAGDTIQHYSNKDMFKLLSNPDQLKFLQAVGEQDAKSALQEFNYLQQVHGVCFYFVSAFDEHSQMTTASIEIAIQFLEREIYSYSGIKFIVSHQPVYSTGEHGANPQFSIAMQSFLDRHEDSNIMAVFGGRDHVFSSYQKDGVYFFNTGGSGSRLTNVFETSEMKNRTWKANRLDGPQPSDQRLNFGGEFHLLSLLQHTRVEVNVSKSGVGYVIKNIETGKVESTFAQDIKKPRFWGPIVSPYENGANITWWTRDPVKTSVCIDGKLYYGTNNMHETQTLEDCSLEPAVEKLYFHSIFVDRQQFDAVVEGKEIHFDNRPKDSVKFIITSDAHEMTPIIRRSIQNMEDFDFHICGGDQTYWSTAIEYDLAFPNWHQKPFCQCQGNHEAYATRRPVKQRDTTFHQQINGVHFFSVFIFNESDIAATDDLKVNESIAWLDANIPLHNGPKYILTHYPMYSTGGFGSYPLYTAQLEQLIDKYANNQILAVISGHDHIFAAFKRNNIFTFVAASGGGVLSKVNDLETMGDISRVWNGTELHGPIKSDTKWSMNYENHLDSYLKFTRTEVQFGSGRVKYVVRDLESWDVLVEYEQEY
;
A
#
# COMPACT_ATOMS: atom_id res chain seq x y z
N MET A 1 -5.43 84.14 44.32
CA MET A 1 -6.35 83.10 43.77
C MET A 1 -5.95 82.58 42.39
N ALA A 2 -5.34 83.34 41.49
CA ALA A 2 -4.94 82.86 40.15
C ALA A 2 -3.81 81.80 40.12
N MET A 3 -3.02 81.66 41.20
CA MET A 3 -1.95 80.65 41.27
C MET A 3 -2.44 79.24 41.62
N ILE A 4 -3.58 79.10 42.31
CA ILE A 4 -4.11 77.78 42.74
C ILE A 4 -4.79 77.07 41.56
N THR A 5 -5.46 77.81 40.67
CA THR A 5 -6.13 77.26 39.48
C THR A 5 -5.15 76.65 38.48
N THR A 6 -3.98 77.24 38.30
CA THR A 6 -3.01 76.76 37.31
C THR A 6 -2.34 75.47 37.77
N THR A 7 -1.95 75.39 39.05
CA THR A 7 -1.36 74.18 39.64
C THR A 7 -2.35 73.01 39.65
N SER A 8 -3.63 73.25 39.95
CA SER A 8 -4.65 72.21 39.89
C SER A 8 -4.90 71.69 38.46
N ILE A 9 -4.82 72.55 37.44
CA ILE A 9 -4.93 72.13 36.03
C ILE A 9 -3.73 71.28 35.62
N TYR A 10 -2.51 71.65 36.04
CA TYR A 10 -1.32 70.84 35.75
C TYR A 10 -1.33 69.51 36.51
N VAL A 11 -1.78 69.48 37.75
CA VAL A 11 -1.90 68.23 38.53
C VAL A 11 -2.97 67.32 37.93
N LEU A 12 -4.12 67.86 37.53
CA LEU A 12 -5.17 67.08 36.85
C LEU A 12 -4.75 66.60 35.47
N GLY A 13 -4.04 67.43 34.70
CA GLY A 13 -3.46 67.04 33.41
C GLY A 13 -2.38 65.97 33.56
N PHE A 14 -1.55 66.06 34.60
CA PHE A 14 -0.53 65.06 34.91
C PHE A 14 -1.13 63.74 35.39
N ILE A 15 -2.17 63.78 36.23
CA ILE A 15 -2.91 62.58 36.65
C ILE A 15 -3.63 61.95 35.44
N GLY A 16 -4.26 62.75 34.58
CA GLY A 16 -4.88 62.26 33.34
C GLY A 16 -3.86 61.61 32.40
N LEU A 17 -2.67 62.21 32.25
CA LEU A 17 -1.58 61.64 31.46
C LEU A 17 -1.03 60.35 32.08
N MET A 18 -0.91 60.28 33.41
CA MET A 18 -0.49 59.09 34.15
C MET A 18 -1.50 57.95 34.01
N ILE A 19 -2.81 58.24 34.11
CA ILE A 19 -3.87 57.26 33.90
C ILE A 19 -3.89 56.78 32.45
N TYR A 20 -3.78 57.70 31.49
CA TYR A 20 -3.70 57.33 30.07
C TYR A 20 -2.46 56.47 29.78
N THR A 21 -1.30 56.83 30.33
CA THR A 21 -0.06 56.08 30.17
C THR A 21 -0.14 54.71 30.85
N ALA A 22 -0.76 54.62 32.04
CA ALA A 22 -1.01 53.36 32.73
C ALA A 22 -2.00 52.47 31.95
N ILE A 23 -3.04 53.04 31.34
CA ILE A 23 -3.97 52.34 30.46
C ILE A 23 -3.23 51.84 29.22
N VAL A 24 -2.37 52.65 28.59
CA VAL A 24 -1.58 52.24 27.42
C VAL A 24 -0.54 51.16 27.76
N ILE A 25 0.15 51.26 28.90
CA ILE A 25 1.10 50.26 29.37
C ILE A 25 0.38 48.96 29.75
N ALA A 26 -0.75 49.06 30.47
CA ALA A 26 -1.61 47.92 30.75
C ALA A 26 -2.16 47.31 29.46
N ASN A 27 -2.55 48.11 28.46
CA ASN A 27 -2.96 47.62 27.13
C ASN A 27 -1.81 46.89 26.44
N LYS A 28 -0.58 47.41 26.49
CA LYS A 28 0.58 46.80 25.85
C LYS A 28 1.02 45.51 26.57
N GLN A 29 0.91 45.44 27.89
CA GLN A 29 1.15 44.21 28.65
C GLN A 29 0.00 43.21 28.53
N LEU A 30 -1.26 43.66 28.44
CA LEU A 30 -2.40 42.81 28.11
C LEU A 30 -2.28 42.27 26.67
N CYS A 31 -1.77 43.06 25.72
CA CYS A 31 -1.42 42.58 24.38
C CYS A 31 -0.29 41.53 24.40
N PHE A 32 0.61 41.58 25.39
CA PHE A 32 1.68 40.59 25.56
C PHE A 32 1.19 39.32 26.30
N ILE A 33 0.25 39.48 27.24
CA ILE A 33 -0.37 38.38 28.01
C ILE A 33 -1.42 37.64 27.16
N PHE A 34 -2.14 38.34 26.28
CA PHE A 34 -3.13 37.79 25.34
C PHE A 34 -2.61 37.71 23.91
N GLY A 35 -1.29 37.52 23.74
CA GLY A 35 -0.53 37.66 22.49
C GLY A 35 -0.88 36.73 21.32
N ASP A 36 -2.12 36.25 21.22
CA ASP A 36 -2.59 35.41 20.12
C ASP A 36 -4.09 35.53 19.81
N VAL A 37 -4.75 36.61 20.27
CA VAL A 37 -6.16 36.88 19.92
C VAL A 37 -6.22 37.60 18.56
N SER A 38 -6.04 36.82 17.50
CA SER A 38 -6.03 37.30 16.10
C SER A 38 -7.39 37.71 15.54
N ASP A 39 -8.50 37.50 16.27
CA ASP A 39 -9.84 37.66 15.70
C ASP A 39 -10.45 39.06 15.86
N GLY A 40 -9.72 40.09 16.33
CA GLY A 40 -9.99 41.54 16.20
C GLY A 40 -11.30 42.12 16.79
N ILE A 41 -12.39 41.37 16.80
CA ILE A 41 -13.73 41.74 17.24
C ILE A 41 -13.79 41.82 18.76
N GLU A 42 -13.17 40.87 19.47
CA GLU A 42 -13.06 40.91 20.93
C GLU A 42 -12.31 42.18 21.38
N TYR A 43 -11.27 42.57 20.63
CA TYR A 43 -10.53 43.81 20.84
C TYR A 43 -11.37 45.07 20.55
N LEU A 44 -12.14 45.06 19.45
CA LEU A 44 -13.09 46.12 19.10
C LEU A 44 -14.20 46.29 20.13
N ILE A 45 -14.68 45.20 20.73
CA ILE A 45 -15.69 45.23 21.81
C ILE A 45 -15.08 45.82 23.08
N ILE A 46 -13.88 45.38 23.50
CA ILE A 46 -13.20 45.93 24.68
C ILE A 46 -12.89 47.42 24.49
N CYS A 47 -12.32 47.79 23.35
CA CYS A 47 -12.03 49.19 23.02
C CYS A 47 -13.32 50.01 22.89
N GLY A 48 -14.35 49.48 22.25
CA GLY A 48 -15.65 50.12 22.09
C GLY A 48 -16.35 50.35 23.43
N CYS A 49 -16.31 49.37 24.35
CA CYS A 49 -16.85 49.50 25.70
C CYS A 49 -16.04 50.49 26.56
N ALA A 50 -14.71 50.49 26.45
CA ALA A 50 -13.86 51.48 27.13
C ALA A 50 -14.12 52.91 26.61
N LEU A 51 -14.31 53.06 25.29
CA LEU A 51 -14.66 54.34 24.67
C LEU A 51 -16.06 54.79 25.13
N ALA A 52 -17.04 53.90 25.12
CA ALA A 52 -18.40 54.18 25.58
C ALA A 52 -18.45 54.54 27.07
N ALA A 53 -17.63 53.89 27.91
CA ALA A 53 -17.49 54.21 29.32
C ALA A 53 -16.87 55.60 29.56
N SER A 54 -15.98 56.06 28.66
CA SER A 54 -15.36 57.38 28.77
C SER A 54 -16.27 58.56 28.39
N ILE A 55 -17.31 58.33 27.58
CA ILE A 55 -18.25 59.36 27.11
C ILE A 55 -19.02 60.03 28.28
N PRO A 56 -19.63 59.29 29.23
CA PRO A 56 -20.25 59.87 30.43
C PRO A 56 -19.30 60.72 31.25
N SER A 57 -18.04 60.30 31.41
CA SER A 57 -17.02 61.04 32.16
C SER A 57 -16.62 62.35 31.49
N VAL A 58 -16.54 62.37 30.15
CA VAL A 58 -16.32 63.60 29.36
C VAL A 58 -17.54 64.52 29.42
N LEU A 59 -18.76 63.98 29.30
CA LEU A 59 -20.00 64.76 29.41
C LEU A 59 -20.19 65.33 30.83
N LEU A 60 -19.79 64.59 31.86
CA LEU A 60 -19.80 65.04 33.25
C LEU A 60 -18.77 66.16 33.48
N LEU A 61 -17.54 66.03 32.95
CA LEU A 61 -16.54 67.09 32.99
C LEU A 61 -17.04 68.38 32.30
N PHE A 62 -17.73 68.23 31.16
CA PHE A 62 -18.33 69.35 30.43
C PHE A 62 -19.51 70.00 31.20
N ALA A 63 -20.34 69.19 31.88
CA ALA A 63 -21.42 69.68 32.73
C ALA A 63 -20.90 70.40 33.99
N ILE A 64 -19.85 69.86 34.63
CA ILE A 64 -19.17 70.47 35.79
C ILE A 64 -18.55 71.81 35.41
N TYR A 65 -17.89 71.89 34.25
CA TYR A 65 -17.33 73.14 33.71
C TYR A 65 -18.40 74.25 33.57
N LYS A 66 -19.64 73.88 33.22
CA LYS A 66 -20.72 74.84 32.95
C LYS A 66 -21.48 75.30 34.20
N GLN A 67 -21.54 74.53 35.29
CA GLN A 67 -22.55 74.76 36.35
C GLN A 67 -22.09 75.41 37.66
N LYS A 68 -20.79 75.63 37.92
CA LYS A 68 -20.26 76.38 39.09
C LYS A 68 -20.86 76.05 40.49
N GLN A 69 -21.48 74.88 40.69
CA GLN A 69 -21.99 74.45 42.00
C GLN A 69 -21.34 73.13 42.42
N ILE A 70 -20.47 73.21 43.44
CA ILE A 70 -19.53 72.15 43.82
C ILE A 70 -20.19 71.03 44.65
N LEU A 71 -21.34 71.28 45.31
CA LEU A 71 -21.88 70.38 46.33
C LEU A 71 -22.79 69.25 45.80
N ARG A 72 -23.24 69.26 44.53
CA ARG A 72 -23.94 68.12 43.90
C ARG A 72 -23.03 67.17 43.10
N ILE A 73 -21.73 67.47 43.06
CA ILE A 73 -20.75 66.79 42.19
C ILE A 73 -20.34 65.42 42.75
N GLN A 74 -20.31 65.25 44.08
CA GLN A 74 -19.85 64.01 44.70
C GLN A 74 -20.76 62.81 44.38
N SER A 75 -22.08 63.00 44.36
CA SER A 75 -23.03 61.91 44.05
C SER A 75 -22.91 61.45 42.59
N TYR A 76 -22.69 62.38 41.65
CA TYR A 76 -22.53 62.05 40.22
C TYR A 76 -21.18 61.38 39.92
N GLN A 77 -20.10 61.81 40.58
CA GLN A 77 -18.79 61.15 40.45
C GLN A 77 -18.84 59.71 40.96
N VAL A 78 -19.51 59.46 42.09
CA VAL A 78 -19.70 58.10 42.61
C VAL A 78 -20.51 57.25 41.63
N ILE A 79 -21.60 57.78 41.06
CA ILE A 79 -22.40 57.04 40.07
C ILE A 79 -21.59 56.71 38.81
N CYS A 80 -20.79 57.64 38.29
CA CYS A 80 -19.98 57.39 37.10
C CYS A 80 -18.87 56.37 37.36
N ILE A 81 -18.17 56.46 38.50
CA ILE A 81 -17.15 55.46 38.88
C ILE A 81 -17.78 54.08 39.06
N VAL A 82 -18.94 53.99 39.70
CA VAL A 82 -19.66 52.72 39.86
C VAL A 82 -20.08 52.17 38.50
N PHE A 83 -20.60 53.01 37.61
CA PHE A 83 -21.00 52.58 36.27
C PHE A 83 -19.81 52.11 35.42
N GLU A 84 -18.69 52.84 35.41
CA GLU A 84 -17.45 52.43 34.73
C GLU A 84 -16.90 51.12 35.30
N THR A 85 -16.92 50.96 36.63
CA THR A 85 -16.46 49.75 37.30
C THR A 85 -17.35 48.56 36.95
N VAL A 86 -18.68 48.73 36.95
CA VAL A 86 -19.62 47.67 36.54
C VAL A 86 -19.45 47.31 35.07
N LEU A 87 -19.28 48.30 34.18
CA LEU A 87 -19.06 48.04 32.75
C LEU A 87 -17.75 47.30 32.51
N LEU A 88 -16.67 47.68 33.21
CA LEU A 88 -15.38 47.01 33.14
C LEU A 88 -15.50 45.57 33.67
N VAL A 89 -16.17 45.36 34.80
CA VAL A 89 -16.41 44.01 35.34
C VAL A 89 -17.25 43.17 34.37
N VAL A 90 -18.29 43.73 33.76
CA VAL A 90 -19.11 43.03 32.74
C VAL A 90 -18.28 42.71 31.50
N CYS A 91 -17.40 43.60 31.03
CA CYS A 91 -16.51 43.33 29.90
C CYS A 91 -15.46 42.27 30.25
N VAL A 92 -14.83 42.35 31.42
CA VAL A 92 -13.88 41.35 31.91
C VAL A 92 -14.60 40.01 32.05
N VAL A 93 -15.79 39.96 32.65
CA VAL A 93 -16.58 38.72 32.77
C VAL A 93 -17.01 38.21 31.40
N ALA A 94 -17.50 39.05 30.49
CA ALA A 94 -17.93 38.62 29.15
C ALA A 94 -16.78 38.09 28.29
N VAL A 95 -15.57 38.67 28.40
CA VAL A 95 -14.35 38.21 27.73
C VAL A 95 -13.74 36.99 28.44
N SER A 96 -13.93 36.89 29.76
CA SER A 96 -13.49 35.73 30.57
C SER A 96 -14.48 34.59 30.58
N LEU A 97 -15.72 34.78 30.11
CA LEU A 97 -16.69 33.71 29.94
C LEU A 97 -16.11 32.77 28.88
N PRO A 98 -15.74 31.54 29.28
CA PRO A 98 -15.16 30.60 28.35
C PRO A 98 -16.24 30.30 27.31
N HIS A 99 -16.15 30.95 26.15
CA HIS A 99 -16.66 30.33 24.94
C HIS A 99 -15.86 29.04 24.89
N SER A 100 -16.51 27.90 25.15
CA SER A 100 -15.83 26.62 25.25
C SER A 100 -15.19 26.33 23.89
N LYS A 101 -13.94 26.74 23.73
CA LYS A 101 -13.11 26.50 22.55
C LYS A 101 -12.58 25.07 22.61
N ASN A 102 -13.49 24.13 22.78
CA ASN A 102 -13.24 22.71 22.61
C ASN A 102 -13.50 22.39 21.14
N TRP A 103 -12.63 21.57 20.55
CA TRP A 103 -12.62 21.31 19.12
C TRP A 103 -12.52 19.81 18.86
N GLY A 104 -13.36 19.28 17.97
CA GLY A 104 -13.46 17.86 17.65
C GLY A 104 -14.91 17.34 17.81
N PRO A 105 -15.13 16.03 17.68
CA PRO A 105 -14.12 14.98 17.49
C PRO A 105 -13.63 14.89 16.05
N LEU A 106 -12.33 14.62 15.89
CA LEU A 106 -11.76 14.00 14.70
C LEU A 106 -11.90 12.49 14.83
N ILE A 107 -12.54 11.85 13.86
CA ILE A 107 -12.77 10.40 13.87
C ILE A 107 -11.92 9.77 12.77
N GLU A 108 -10.86 9.09 13.15
CA GLU A 108 -9.98 8.36 12.23
C GLU A 108 -10.29 6.86 12.32
N PRO A 109 -10.88 6.23 11.29
CA PRO A 109 -11.00 4.77 11.21
C PRO A 109 -9.63 4.10 11.41
N ARG A 110 -9.58 3.00 12.17
CA ARG A 110 -8.35 2.24 12.46
C ARG A 110 -8.66 0.74 12.50
N GLY A 111 -8.26 -0.04 11.50
CA GLY A 111 -8.47 -1.49 11.48
C GLY A 111 -9.89 -1.93 11.87
N ASN A 112 -10.05 -2.49 13.08
CA ASN A 112 -11.31 -2.96 13.67
C ASN A 112 -12.01 -1.91 14.58
N GLY A 113 -11.66 -0.63 14.47
CA GLY A 113 -12.08 0.43 15.37
C GLY A 113 -11.94 1.83 14.78
N ALA A 114 -11.84 2.82 15.66
CA ALA A 114 -11.49 4.19 15.32
C ALA A 114 -10.70 4.87 16.43
N SER A 115 -9.77 5.75 16.05
CA SER A 115 -9.19 6.76 16.92
C SER A 115 -10.10 7.98 16.96
N ILE A 116 -10.48 8.39 18.17
CA ILE A 116 -11.27 9.59 18.44
C ILE A 116 -10.34 10.61 19.06
N THR A 117 -10.07 11.69 18.34
CA THR A 117 -9.15 12.73 18.78
C THR A 117 -9.87 14.07 18.92
N TRP A 118 -9.64 14.79 20.02
CA TRP A 118 -10.19 16.12 20.21
C TRP A 118 -9.25 17.00 21.04
N TRP A 119 -9.50 18.29 21.04
CA TRP A 119 -8.71 19.27 21.76
C TRP A 119 -9.56 20.11 22.70
N THR A 120 -9.01 20.42 23.88
CA THR A 120 -9.62 21.30 24.87
C THR A 120 -8.70 22.45 25.24
N GLN A 121 -9.28 23.63 25.43
CA GLN A 121 -8.50 24.83 25.77
C GLN A 121 -7.89 24.77 27.16
N ILE A 122 -8.60 24.13 28.08
CA ILE A 122 -8.20 23.93 29.45
C ILE A 122 -7.99 22.42 29.61
N LYS A 123 -6.87 22.02 30.20
CA LYS A 123 -6.56 20.61 30.46
C LYS A 123 -7.75 19.94 31.14
N GLN A 124 -8.37 19.01 30.44
CA GLN A 124 -9.51 18.23 30.91
C GLN A 124 -9.17 16.75 30.94
N ILE A 125 -10.03 15.98 31.59
CA ILE A 125 -9.89 14.52 31.60
C ILE A 125 -10.18 13.99 30.20
N SER A 126 -9.26 13.21 29.64
CA SER A 126 -9.49 12.48 28.38
C SER A 126 -10.40 11.29 28.66
N SER A 127 -11.72 11.45 28.56
CA SER A 127 -12.62 10.30 28.67
C SER A 127 -13.85 10.39 27.79
N LEU A 128 -14.30 9.23 27.32
CA LEU A 128 -15.44 9.07 26.43
C LEU A 128 -16.32 7.91 26.91
N CYS A 129 -17.62 8.16 27.07
CA CYS A 129 -18.58 7.09 27.35
C CYS A 129 -19.05 6.49 26.03
N VAL A 130 -18.69 5.24 25.78
CA VAL A 130 -19.06 4.48 24.57
C VAL A 130 -19.84 3.26 25.02
N GLU A 131 -21.12 3.20 24.67
CA GLU A 131 -22.01 2.08 25.00
C GLU A 131 -21.98 1.67 26.49
N GLY A 132 -21.92 2.66 27.39
CA GLY A 132 -21.89 2.44 28.84
C GLY A 132 -20.51 2.09 29.42
N LYS A 133 -19.47 1.96 28.59
CA LYS A 133 -18.08 1.78 29.01
C LYS A 133 -17.33 3.10 28.91
N LEU A 134 -16.50 3.40 29.91
CA LEU A 134 -15.64 4.58 29.88
C LEU A 134 -14.31 4.24 29.24
N TYR A 135 -13.98 4.90 28.14
CA TYR A 135 -12.65 4.90 27.56
C TYR A 135 -11.93 6.14 28.05
N TYR A 136 -10.68 6.01 28.49
CA TYR A 136 -9.91 7.16 28.95
C TYR A 136 -8.41 7.00 28.67
N GLN A 137 -7.69 8.11 28.60
CA GLN A 137 -6.25 8.13 28.37
C GLN A 137 -5.51 8.13 29.71
N SER A 138 -4.53 7.24 29.87
CA SER A 138 -3.63 7.23 31.03
C SER A 138 -2.37 8.07 30.81
N ASP A 139 -1.56 8.21 31.86
CA ASP A 139 -0.32 9.00 31.85
C ASP A 139 0.71 8.55 30.79
N ASP A 140 0.67 7.28 30.39
CA ASP A 140 1.48 6.67 29.32
C ASP A 140 0.90 6.91 27.91
N SER A 141 -0.13 7.77 27.79
CA SER A 141 -0.89 8.04 26.56
C SER A 141 -1.67 6.85 25.98
N SER A 142 -1.68 5.69 26.63
CA SER A 142 -2.47 4.54 26.18
C SER A 142 -3.95 4.69 26.56
N THR A 143 -4.83 4.08 25.75
CA THR A 143 -6.27 4.01 26.04
C THR A 143 -6.54 2.89 27.05
N LYS A 144 -7.27 3.20 28.12
CA LYS A 144 -7.77 2.27 29.13
C LYS A 144 -9.29 2.24 29.12
N ILE A 145 -9.86 1.16 29.65
CA ILE A 145 -11.32 0.94 29.70
C ILE A 145 -11.74 0.72 31.16
N ALA A 146 -12.74 1.46 31.62
CA ALA A 146 -13.43 1.23 32.90
C ALA A 146 -14.88 0.79 32.66
N GLY A 147 -15.37 -0.12 33.51
CA GLY A 147 -16.65 -0.82 33.31
C GLY A 147 -17.92 0.02 33.48
N ASN A 148 -17.83 1.26 33.97
CA ASN A 148 -18.97 2.18 34.12
C ASN A 148 -18.51 3.62 33.83
N CYS A 149 -19.32 4.41 33.12
CA CYS A 149 -19.09 5.83 32.81
C CYS A 149 -19.06 6.77 34.02
N GLN A 150 -19.28 6.26 35.24
CA GLN A 150 -19.13 7.01 36.50
C GLN A 150 -17.70 7.09 37.03
N TYR A 151 -16.73 6.36 36.44
CA TYR A 151 -15.33 6.46 36.86
C TYR A 151 -14.74 7.84 36.50
N VAL A 152 -13.90 8.40 37.39
CA VAL A 152 -13.28 9.72 37.18
C VAL A 152 -11.76 9.55 37.07
N PRO A 153 -11.19 9.57 35.86
CA PRO A 153 -9.74 9.54 35.66
C PRO A 153 -9.04 10.77 36.23
N THR A 154 -7.74 10.67 36.52
CA THR A 154 -6.94 11.79 37.06
C THR A 154 -6.09 12.51 36.01
N TYR A 155 -5.78 11.87 34.89
CA TYR A 155 -4.93 12.43 33.84
C TYR A 155 -5.66 13.55 33.08
N LYS A 156 -5.00 14.71 32.95
CA LYS A 156 -5.54 15.87 32.23
C LYS A 156 -4.58 16.35 31.14
N THR A 157 -5.10 16.50 29.94
CA THR A 157 -4.37 16.96 28.75
C THR A 157 -5.24 17.92 27.94
N ASN A 158 -4.63 18.68 27.06
CA ASN A 158 -5.34 19.50 26.06
C ASN A 158 -5.60 18.70 24.78
N ASN A 159 -4.79 17.68 24.49
CA ASN A 159 -4.92 16.84 23.31
C ASN A 159 -5.32 15.43 23.76
N HIS A 160 -6.49 15.00 23.35
CA HIS A 160 -7.09 13.75 23.77
C HIS A 160 -7.14 12.82 22.55
N ASN A 161 -6.65 11.60 22.69
CA ASN A 161 -6.75 10.56 21.66
C ASN A 161 -7.17 9.26 22.34
N LEU A 162 -8.28 8.67 21.90
CA LEU A 162 -8.79 7.39 22.38
C LEU A 162 -9.01 6.42 21.24
N LEU A 163 -8.44 5.22 21.34
CA LEU A 163 -8.71 4.13 20.42
C LEU A 163 -9.91 3.31 20.89
N ILE A 164 -10.97 3.28 20.08
CA ILE A 164 -12.18 2.51 20.34
C ILE A 164 -12.17 1.28 19.41
N PRO A 165 -11.95 0.05 19.92
CA PRO A 165 -11.85 -1.17 19.12
C PRO A 165 -13.24 -1.72 18.76
N SER A 166 -14.09 -0.89 18.17
CA SER A 166 -15.40 -1.29 17.65
C SER A 166 -15.65 -0.69 16.28
N VAL A 167 -16.13 -1.50 15.35
CA VAL A 167 -16.50 -1.08 13.99
C VAL A 167 -17.79 -0.27 13.95
N GLN A 168 -18.57 -0.25 15.03
CA GLN A 168 -19.78 0.56 15.15
C GLN A 168 -20.01 0.93 16.62
N PHE A 169 -20.26 2.20 16.90
CA PHE A 169 -20.57 2.66 18.26
C PHE A 169 -21.16 4.07 18.26
N THR A 170 -21.84 4.41 19.35
CA THR A 170 -22.26 5.78 19.65
C THR A 170 -21.54 6.30 20.88
N PHE A 171 -21.19 7.57 20.87
CA PHE A 171 -20.54 8.22 22.00
C PHE A 171 -21.05 9.65 22.17
N GLN A 172 -21.00 10.13 23.40
CA GLN A 172 -21.26 11.53 23.71
C GLN A 172 -19.92 12.23 23.96
N LEU A 173 -19.67 13.34 23.27
CA LEU A 173 -18.54 14.22 23.53
C LEU A 173 -19.08 15.64 23.71
N PHE A 174 -18.79 16.24 24.87
CA PHE A 174 -19.45 17.47 25.32
C PHE A 174 -20.98 17.28 25.39
N ASP A 175 -21.75 18.14 24.74
CA ASP A 175 -23.21 18.09 24.70
C ASP A 175 -23.75 17.39 23.43
N ASP A 176 -22.85 16.92 22.56
CA ASP A 176 -23.20 16.34 21.26
C ASP A 176 -23.07 14.81 21.25
N ASN A 177 -23.97 14.16 20.50
CA ASN A 177 -23.95 12.72 20.28
C ASN A 177 -23.40 12.40 18.89
N PHE A 178 -22.42 11.50 18.86
CA PHE A 178 -21.75 11.05 17.64
C PHE A 178 -22.01 9.57 17.41
N THR A 179 -22.14 9.20 16.14
CA THR A 179 -22.25 7.80 15.71
C THR A 179 -21.12 7.49 14.75
N PHE A 180 -20.39 6.42 15.03
CA PHE A 180 -19.40 5.84 14.12
C PHE A 180 -19.91 4.51 13.59
N SER A 181 -19.72 4.26 12.30
CA SER A 181 -19.95 2.96 11.67
C SER A 181 -18.98 2.77 10.51
N ASN A 182 -18.17 1.70 10.54
CA ASN A 182 -17.29 1.26 9.47
C ASN A 182 -17.75 -0.08 8.87
N VAL A 183 -19.06 -0.35 8.89
CA VAL A 183 -19.64 -1.53 8.24
C VAL A 183 -19.50 -1.40 6.72
N VAL A 184 -19.12 -2.47 6.02
CA VAL A 184 -18.95 -2.46 4.56
C VAL A 184 -20.20 -1.93 3.86
N LYS A 185 -20.03 -1.00 2.91
CA LYS A 185 -21.11 -0.45 2.07
C LYS A 185 -20.88 -0.87 0.62
N GLU A 186 -21.98 -0.96 -0.15
CA GLU A 186 -21.87 -1.26 -1.58
C GLU A 186 -21.33 -0.06 -2.37
N ASP A 187 -21.79 1.13 -2.00
CA ASP A 187 -21.34 2.40 -2.55
C ASP A 187 -20.68 3.21 -1.43
N VAL A 188 -19.54 3.82 -1.76
CA VAL A 188 -18.75 4.64 -0.84
C VAL A 188 -18.46 5.96 -1.51
N SER A 189 -18.71 7.05 -0.81
CA SER A 189 -18.45 8.40 -1.30
C SER A 189 -17.47 9.11 -0.39
N PHE A 190 -16.47 9.77 -0.96
CA PHE A 190 -15.52 10.55 -0.20
C PHE A 190 -15.07 11.76 -1.00
N PHE A 191 -14.38 12.70 -0.35
CA PHE A 191 -13.72 13.78 -1.08
C PHE A 191 -12.29 13.98 -0.61
N VAL A 192 -11.46 14.44 -1.53
CA VAL A 192 -10.03 14.63 -1.33
C VAL A 192 -9.66 16.11 -1.45
N THR A 193 -8.87 16.56 -0.48
CA THR A 193 -8.29 17.91 -0.40
C THR A 193 -6.81 17.81 -0.02
N SER A 194 -6.08 18.93 -0.05
CA SER A 194 -4.73 19.05 0.50
C SER A 194 -4.43 20.51 0.82
N ASP A 195 -3.37 20.78 1.58
CA ASP A 195 -2.85 22.12 1.86
C ASP A 195 -3.96 23.00 2.42
N ILE A 196 -4.57 22.47 3.47
CA ILE A 196 -5.74 23.01 4.15
C ILE A 196 -5.26 24.14 5.08
N LEU A 197 -4.51 25.10 4.52
CA LEU A 197 -3.76 26.11 5.26
C LEU A 197 -4.46 27.48 5.18
N SER A 198 -4.31 28.31 6.21
CA SER A 198 -4.46 29.78 6.19
C SER A 198 -5.82 30.47 5.92
N SER A 199 -6.83 29.87 5.29
CA SER A 199 -8.08 30.59 4.93
C SER A 199 -9.37 29.96 5.46
N ARG A 200 -9.85 30.44 6.62
CA ARG A 200 -11.10 30.00 7.28
C ARG A 200 -12.32 29.99 6.34
N GLN A 201 -12.35 30.89 5.36
CA GLN A 201 -13.43 30.99 4.40
C GLN A 201 -13.49 29.77 3.46
N TYR A 202 -12.35 29.33 2.91
CA TYR A 202 -12.32 28.17 2.01
C TYR A 202 -12.55 26.87 2.76
N LEU A 203 -12.09 26.82 3.99
CA LEU A 203 -12.33 25.71 4.91
C LEU A 203 -13.82 25.51 5.17
N GLN A 204 -14.53 26.56 5.56
CA GLN A 204 -15.96 26.47 5.80
C GLN A 204 -16.69 26.02 4.53
N LYS A 205 -16.32 26.57 3.36
CA LYS A 205 -16.87 26.13 2.07
C LYS A 205 -16.50 24.68 1.72
N ASN A 206 -15.34 24.19 2.18
CA ASN A 206 -14.92 22.81 1.97
C ASN A 206 -15.77 21.80 2.73
N VAL A 207 -16.24 22.15 3.93
CA VAL A 207 -17.14 21.30 4.74
C VAL A 207 -18.63 21.60 4.52
N GLU A 208 -18.97 22.72 3.88
CA GLU A 208 -20.36 22.99 3.51
C GLU A 208 -20.89 21.92 2.54
N GLY A 209 -21.98 21.25 2.93
CA GLY A 209 -22.63 20.21 2.16
C GLY A 209 -21.88 18.87 2.10
N THR A 210 -20.91 18.63 3.00
CA THR A 210 -20.17 17.37 3.04
C THR A 210 -20.85 16.27 3.84
N GLN A 211 -21.99 16.52 4.48
CA GLN A 211 -22.72 15.51 5.25
C GLN A 211 -23.16 14.29 4.44
N GLN A 212 -23.15 14.42 3.11
CA GLN A 212 -23.46 13.32 2.18
C GLN A 212 -22.29 12.35 1.96
N TYR A 213 -21.06 12.73 2.32
CA TYR A 213 -19.87 11.90 2.12
C TYR A 213 -19.59 11.03 3.34
N ASP A 214 -19.02 9.86 3.09
CA ASP A 214 -18.62 8.92 4.13
C ASP A 214 -17.28 9.30 4.78
N ILE A 215 -16.39 9.93 4.01
CA ILE A 215 -14.99 10.18 4.39
C ILE A 215 -14.49 11.49 3.79
N HIS A 216 -13.69 12.21 4.57
CA HIS A 216 -12.80 13.28 4.11
C HIS A 216 -11.35 12.77 4.13
N VAL A 217 -10.70 12.78 2.98
CA VAL A 217 -9.30 12.39 2.83
C VAL A 217 -8.45 13.63 2.56
N SER A 218 -7.39 13.82 3.34
CA SER A 218 -6.38 14.85 3.08
C SER A 218 -5.13 14.23 2.47
N ALA A 219 -4.63 14.82 1.39
CA ALA A 219 -3.31 14.48 0.84
C ALA A 219 -2.18 15.26 1.53
N GLY A 220 -2.40 15.86 2.70
CA GLY A 220 -1.36 16.43 3.56
C GLY A 220 -1.42 17.94 3.73
N ASP A 221 -0.50 18.45 4.54
CA ASP A 221 -0.37 19.84 4.99
C ASP A 221 -1.67 20.37 5.59
N THR A 222 -2.11 19.70 6.67
CA THR A 222 -3.30 20.07 7.43
C THR A 222 -2.98 20.97 8.62
N ILE A 223 -1.71 21.03 9.03
CA ILE A 223 -1.23 21.83 10.15
C ILE A 223 -0.40 23.01 9.64
N GLN A 224 -0.79 24.24 10.02
CA GLN A 224 0.03 25.43 9.79
C GLN A 224 0.91 25.70 11.02
N HIS A 225 2.20 25.97 10.83
CA HIS A 225 3.13 26.36 11.91
C HIS A 225 3.23 25.37 13.10
N TYR A 226 3.10 24.07 12.84
CA TYR A 226 3.31 22.99 13.83
C TYR A 226 2.34 22.97 15.02
N SER A 227 1.20 23.67 14.90
CA SER A 227 0.21 23.77 15.95
C SER A 227 -0.98 22.83 15.67
N ASN A 228 -1.07 21.72 16.41
CA ASN A 228 -2.21 20.78 16.31
C ASN A 228 -3.56 21.47 16.52
N LYS A 229 -3.56 22.60 17.24
CA LYS A 229 -4.72 23.44 17.50
C LYS A 229 -5.38 23.89 16.19
N ASP A 230 -4.60 24.18 15.16
CA ASP A 230 -5.14 24.61 13.88
C ASP A 230 -5.92 23.47 13.26
N MET A 231 -5.37 22.26 13.11
CA MET A 231 -6.11 21.09 12.62
C MET A 231 -7.47 20.89 13.31
N PHE A 232 -7.54 20.97 14.65
CA PHE A 232 -8.82 20.85 15.34
C PHE A 232 -9.74 22.05 15.08
N LYS A 233 -9.25 23.28 15.04
CA LYS A 233 -10.04 24.48 14.71
C LYS A 233 -10.59 24.42 13.27
N LEU A 234 -9.83 23.80 12.37
CA LEU A 234 -10.18 23.58 10.97
C LEU A 234 -11.28 22.52 10.83
N LEU A 235 -11.22 21.47 11.66
CA LEU A 235 -12.08 20.28 11.60
C LEU A 235 -13.09 20.20 12.76
N SER A 236 -13.32 21.28 13.51
CA SER A 236 -14.26 21.31 14.63
C SER A 236 -15.70 21.63 14.25
N ASN A 237 -15.95 21.91 12.97
CA ASN A 237 -17.28 22.20 12.43
C ASN A 237 -17.79 21.26 11.30
N PRO A 238 -17.40 19.98 11.20
CA PRO A 238 -18.08 18.99 10.39
C PRO A 238 -18.84 17.98 11.26
N ASP A 239 -20.12 17.82 10.96
CA ASP A 239 -20.91 16.66 11.38
C ASP A 239 -20.17 15.35 11.03
N GLN A 240 -19.90 14.50 12.04
CA GLN A 240 -19.62 13.04 11.99
C GLN A 240 -18.65 12.47 10.94
N LEU A 241 -18.00 13.29 10.12
CA LEU A 241 -17.19 12.85 8.98
C LEU A 241 -15.90 12.20 9.47
N LYS A 242 -15.64 11.01 8.93
CA LYS A 242 -14.37 10.31 9.14
C LYS A 242 -13.28 11.08 8.41
N PHE A 243 -12.14 11.21 9.05
CA PHE A 243 -11.00 11.94 8.50
C PHE A 243 -9.79 11.04 8.41
N LEU A 244 -9.14 11.05 7.26
CA LEU A 244 -7.87 10.35 7.01
C LEU A 244 -6.88 11.34 6.38
N GLN A 245 -5.60 11.20 6.66
CA GLN A 245 -4.59 12.12 6.11
C GLN A 245 -3.26 11.45 5.77
N ALA A 246 -2.69 11.83 4.62
CA ALA A 246 -1.26 11.60 4.38
C ALA A 246 -0.46 12.65 5.16
N VAL A 247 0.76 12.29 5.55
CA VAL A 247 1.69 13.23 6.20
C VAL A 247 2.24 14.18 5.13
N GLY A 248 1.95 15.47 5.27
CA GLY A 248 2.55 16.54 4.48
C GLY A 248 3.92 17.01 4.99
N GLU A 249 4.54 17.91 4.24
CA GLU A 249 5.83 18.51 4.59
C GLU A 249 5.75 19.23 5.94
N GLN A 250 4.68 20.00 6.18
CA GLN A 250 4.46 20.71 7.44
C GLN A 250 4.00 19.77 8.57
N ASP A 251 3.31 18.69 8.22
CA ASP A 251 2.79 17.72 9.20
C ASP A 251 3.89 16.83 9.78
N ALA A 252 4.94 16.54 9.00
CA ALA A 252 6.02 15.60 9.35
C ALA A 252 6.78 15.97 10.65
N LYS A 253 6.78 17.24 11.04
CA LYS A 253 7.40 17.69 12.31
C LYS A 253 6.50 17.47 13.52
N SER A 254 5.24 17.08 13.32
CA SER A 254 4.32 16.75 14.39
C SER A 254 4.46 15.27 14.75
N ALA A 255 4.74 14.98 16.03
CA ALA A 255 5.01 13.61 16.51
C ALA A 255 3.76 12.70 16.56
N LEU A 256 2.66 13.05 15.90
CA LEU A 256 1.35 12.40 16.08
C LEU A 256 0.92 11.52 14.91
N GLN A 257 1.68 11.46 13.82
CA GLN A 257 1.23 10.79 12.59
C GLN A 257 2.17 9.67 12.18
N GLU A 258 1.59 8.54 11.76
CA GLU A 258 2.31 7.47 11.10
C GLU A 258 2.62 7.90 9.67
N PHE A 259 3.89 7.81 9.26
CA PHE A 259 4.34 8.25 7.94
C PHE A 259 3.76 7.43 6.79
N ASN A 260 3.65 6.11 7.01
CA ASN A 260 3.09 5.18 6.03
C ASN A 260 2.14 4.23 6.76
N TYR A 261 0.88 4.19 6.33
CA TYR A 261 -0.12 3.31 6.93
C TYR A 261 -1.23 2.96 5.96
N LEU A 262 -1.88 1.84 6.24
CA LEU A 262 -3.00 1.31 5.47
C LEU A 262 -4.29 1.55 6.25
N GLN A 263 -5.32 2.06 5.58
CA GLN A 263 -6.64 2.17 6.20
C GLN A 263 -7.75 1.66 5.29
N GLN A 264 -8.61 0.82 5.86
CA GLN A 264 -9.81 0.33 5.20
C GLN A 264 -11.05 1.04 5.75
N VAL A 265 -11.88 1.57 4.86
CA VAL A 265 -13.15 2.18 5.21
C VAL A 265 -14.24 1.70 4.25
N HIS A 266 -15.30 1.10 4.79
CA HIS A 266 -16.43 0.60 4.00
C HIS A 266 -16.08 -0.37 2.85
N GLY A 267 -14.93 -1.07 2.90
CA GLY A 267 -14.48 -1.92 1.79
C GLY A 267 -13.66 -1.19 0.72
N VAL A 268 -13.31 0.06 0.95
CA VAL A 268 -12.32 0.80 0.15
C VAL A 268 -11.02 0.88 0.93
N CYS A 269 -9.90 0.71 0.24
CA CYS A 269 -8.58 0.67 0.83
C CYS A 269 -7.76 1.90 0.43
N PHE A 270 -7.15 2.53 1.43
CA PHE A 270 -6.34 3.75 1.29
C PHE A 270 -4.93 3.47 1.80
N TYR A 271 -3.93 3.66 0.94
CA TYR A 271 -2.51 3.58 1.26
C TYR A 271 -1.99 4.99 1.43
N PHE A 272 -1.75 5.41 2.67
CA PHE A 272 -1.14 6.70 2.96
C PHE A 272 0.37 6.53 2.95
N VAL A 273 1.04 7.27 2.07
CA VAL A 273 2.49 7.19 1.92
C VAL A 273 3.13 8.56 2.00
N SER A 274 4.17 8.66 2.82
CA SER A 274 4.98 9.86 2.95
C SER A 274 6.38 9.62 2.38
N ALA A 275 6.72 10.43 1.38
CA ALA A 275 8.09 10.52 0.87
C ALA A 275 8.98 11.45 1.72
N PHE A 276 8.45 12.01 2.81
CA PHE A 276 9.19 12.90 3.72
C PHE A 276 9.67 12.14 4.94
N ASP A 277 10.82 12.53 5.49
CA ASP A 277 11.30 12.10 6.80
C ASP A 277 10.80 13.00 7.93
N GLU A 278 11.19 12.70 9.17
CA GLU A 278 10.88 13.49 10.38
C GLU A 278 11.44 14.92 10.38
N HIS A 279 12.29 15.26 9.41
CA HIS A 279 12.83 16.60 9.20
C HIS A 279 12.15 17.34 8.06
N SER A 280 11.05 16.80 7.53
CA SER A 280 10.35 17.30 6.35
C SER A 280 11.22 17.29 5.09
N GLN A 281 12.23 16.42 5.03
CA GLN A 281 13.08 16.27 3.86
C GLN A 281 12.68 15.04 3.07
N MET A 282 12.68 15.19 1.75
CA MET A 282 12.52 14.06 0.85
C MET A 282 13.89 13.50 0.52
N THR A 283 14.13 12.26 0.91
CA THR A 283 15.38 11.55 0.67
C THR A 283 15.11 10.29 -0.16
N THR A 284 16.14 9.74 -0.79
CA THR A 284 16.01 8.43 -1.47
C THR A 284 15.52 7.35 -0.50
N ALA A 285 16.02 7.36 0.75
CA ALA A 285 15.63 6.41 1.77
C ALA A 285 14.15 6.51 2.17
N SER A 286 13.61 7.72 2.34
CA SER A 286 12.18 7.89 2.66
C SER A 286 11.28 7.47 1.49
N ILE A 287 11.71 7.70 0.24
CA ILE A 287 11.02 7.18 -0.96
C ILE A 287 11.05 5.65 -0.99
N GLU A 288 12.20 5.02 -0.76
CA GLU A 288 12.34 3.56 -0.73
C GLU A 288 11.46 2.93 0.37
N ILE A 289 11.43 3.52 1.57
CA ILE A 289 10.56 3.07 2.66
C ILE A 289 9.08 3.14 2.26
N ALA A 290 8.66 4.23 1.61
CA ALA A 290 7.29 4.37 1.13
C ALA A 290 6.92 3.30 0.08
N ILE A 291 7.82 3.03 -0.88
CA ILE A 291 7.61 2.00 -1.90
C ILE A 291 7.64 0.59 -1.29
N GLN A 292 8.56 0.28 -0.37
CA GLN A 292 8.61 -1.01 0.32
C GLN A 292 7.34 -1.25 1.15
N PHE A 293 6.79 -0.22 1.78
CA PHE A 293 5.49 -0.29 2.44
C PHE A 293 4.39 -0.69 1.44
N LEU A 294 4.34 -0.04 0.27
CA LEU A 294 3.36 -0.39 -0.76
C LEU A 294 3.56 -1.82 -1.27
N GLU A 295 4.79 -2.23 -1.61
CA GLU A 295 5.11 -3.58 -2.08
C GLU A 295 4.65 -4.66 -1.09
N ARG A 296 4.82 -4.42 0.22
CA ARG A 296 4.37 -5.33 1.27
C ARG A 296 2.85 -5.39 1.41
N GLU A 297 2.19 -4.24 1.34
CA GLU A 297 0.77 -4.12 1.71
C GLU A 297 -0.19 -4.16 0.53
N ILE A 298 0.28 -4.01 -0.72
CA ILE A 298 -0.60 -3.80 -1.88
C ILE A 298 -1.54 -4.99 -2.13
N TYR A 299 -1.13 -6.17 -1.70
CA TYR A 299 -1.88 -7.41 -1.82
C TYR A 299 -2.60 -7.80 -0.52
N SER A 300 -2.46 -7.07 0.60
CA SER A 300 -3.22 -7.38 1.82
C SER A 300 -4.74 -7.21 1.65
N TYR A 301 -5.18 -6.57 0.56
CA TYR A 301 -6.57 -6.35 0.20
C TYR A 301 -6.83 -6.58 -1.29
N SER A 302 -7.99 -7.13 -1.66
CA SER A 302 -8.35 -7.42 -3.07
C SER A 302 -9.35 -6.42 -3.69
N GLY A 303 -9.94 -5.54 -2.89
CA GLY A 303 -10.91 -4.54 -3.36
C GLY A 303 -10.25 -3.32 -4.02
N ILE A 304 -11.00 -2.22 -4.08
CA ILE A 304 -10.58 -0.97 -4.72
C ILE A 304 -9.56 -0.24 -3.84
N LYS A 305 -8.49 0.24 -4.47
CA LYS A 305 -7.35 0.86 -3.77
C LYS A 305 -7.12 2.28 -4.26
N PHE A 306 -6.73 3.14 -3.31
CA PHE A 306 -6.25 4.49 -3.57
C PHE A 306 -4.92 4.69 -2.85
N ILE A 307 -3.96 5.34 -3.51
CA ILE A 307 -2.74 5.80 -2.86
C ILE A 307 -2.90 7.30 -2.58
N VAL A 308 -2.53 7.73 -1.39
CA VAL A 308 -2.60 9.13 -0.96
C VAL A 308 -1.21 9.53 -0.48
N SER A 309 -0.63 10.54 -1.11
CA SER A 309 0.66 11.11 -0.72
C SER A 309 0.61 12.62 -0.79
N HIS A 310 1.45 13.31 -0.02
CA HIS A 310 1.57 14.75 -0.18
C HIS A 310 2.38 15.14 -1.41
N GLN A 311 3.44 14.39 -1.71
CA GLN A 311 4.21 14.59 -2.93
C GLN A 311 3.42 14.07 -4.14
N PRO A 312 3.08 14.91 -5.13
CA PRO A 312 2.45 14.43 -6.35
C PRO A 312 3.44 13.61 -7.21
N VAL A 313 2.91 12.58 -7.88
CA VAL A 313 3.62 11.80 -8.92
C VAL A 313 3.79 12.63 -10.20
N TYR A 314 2.78 13.41 -10.55
CA TYR A 314 2.80 14.35 -11.67
C TYR A 314 2.22 15.67 -11.22
N SER A 315 2.78 16.77 -11.70
CA SER A 315 2.29 18.10 -11.36
C SER A 315 2.71 19.16 -12.36
N THR A 316 1.82 20.13 -12.57
CA THR A 316 2.07 21.36 -13.31
C THR A 316 2.37 22.56 -12.41
N GLY A 317 2.39 22.36 -11.08
CA GLY A 317 2.58 23.43 -10.10
C GLY A 317 4.03 23.93 -9.98
N GLU A 318 4.22 24.84 -9.03
CA GLU A 318 5.49 25.55 -8.82
C GLU A 318 6.62 24.64 -8.31
N HIS A 319 6.31 23.75 -7.36
CA HIS A 319 7.25 22.80 -6.80
C HIS A 319 7.48 21.61 -7.74
N GLY A 320 6.46 21.27 -8.54
CA GLY A 320 6.49 20.18 -9.50
C GLY A 320 6.55 18.79 -8.84
N ALA A 321 6.61 17.77 -9.69
CA ALA A 321 6.83 16.40 -9.23
C ALA A 321 8.32 16.14 -8.97
N ASN A 322 8.65 15.46 -7.87
CA ASN A 322 10.00 14.97 -7.61
C ASN A 322 10.31 13.78 -8.55
N PRO A 323 11.33 13.86 -9.43
CA PRO A 323 11.61 12.81 -10.40
C PRO A 323 11.85 11.42 -9.80
N GLN A 324 12.56 11.34 -8.67
CA GLN A 324 12.87 10.06 -8.04
C GLN A 324 11.59 9.39 -7.50
N PHE A 325 10.75 10.15 -6.80
CA PHE A 325 9.46 9.65 -6.32
C PHE A 325 8.55 9.26 -7.49
N SER A 326 8.47 10.10 -8.53
CA SER A 326 7.68 9.81 -9.73
C SER A 326 8.10 8.53 -10.43
N ILE A 327 9.41 8.31 -10.62
CA ILE A 327 9.96 7.10 -11.23
C ILE A 327 9.68 5.88 -10.35
N ALA A 328 9.90 5.99 -9.04
CA ALA A 328 9.70 4.88 -8.12
C ALA A 328 8.21 4.47 -8.03
N MET A 329 7.30 5.44 -7.92
CA MET A 329 5.86 5.20 -7.90
C MET A 329 5.34 4.65 -9.23
N GLN A 330 5.81 5.17 -10.38
CA GLN A 330 5.44 4.61 -11.68
C GLN A 330 5.95 3.18 -11.83
N SER A 331 7.20 2.92 -11.45
CA SER A 331 7.77 1.56 -11.51
C SER A 331 6.98 0.59 -10.64
N PHE A 332 6.51 1.05 -9.47
CA PHE A 332 5.61 0.29 -8.61
C PHE A 332 4.27 0.01 -9.33
N LEU A 333 3.58 1.04 -9.83
CA LEU A 333 2.29 0.87 -10.52
C LEU A 333 2.38 -0.03 -11.76
N ASP A 334 3.45 0.09 -12.55
CA ASP A 334 3.69 -0.70 -13.75
C ASP A 334 3.90 -2.20 -13.39
N ARG A 335 4.47 -2.50 -12.20
CA ARG A 335 4.58 -3.88 -11.68
C ARG A 335 3.26 -4.45 -11.15
N HIS A 336 2.38 -3.59 -10.66
CA HIS A 336 1.13 -3.95 -9.98
C HIS A 336 -0.12 -3.49 -10.74
N GLU A 337 -0.11 -3.62 -12.07
CA GLU A 337 -1.23 -3.23 -12.93
C GLU A 337 -2.56 -3.93 -12.61
N ASP A 338 -2.49 -5.06 -11.90
CA ASP A 338 -3.56 -5.94 -11.43
C ASP A 338 -4.11 -5.56 -10.03
N SER A 339 -3.45 -4.63 -9.33
CA SER A 339 -3.76 -4.34 -7.93
C SER A 339 -5.07 -3.60 -7.68
N ASN A 340 -5.86 -3.24 -8.70
CA ASN A 340 -7.05 -2.39 -8.60
C ASN A 340 -6.80 -1.01 -7.95
N ILE A 341 -5.58 -0.46 -8.12
CA ILE A 341 -5.32 0.95 -7.81
C ILE A 341 -6.05 1.80 -8.84
N MET A 342 -6.98 2.63 -8.38
CA MET A 342 -7.82 3.46 -9.24
C MET A 342 -7.26 4.88 -9.36
N ALA A 343 -6.73 5.42 -8.26
CA ALA A 343 -6.06 6.72 -8.31
C ALA A 343 -4.94 6.88 -7.28
N VAL A 344 -4.03 7.80 -7.60
CA VAL A 344 -3.03 8.37 -6.69
C VAL A 344 -3.36 9.85 -6.46
N PHE A 345 -3.51 10.24 -5.20
CA PHE A 345 -3.80 11.61 -4.79
C PHE A 345 -2.54 12.31 -4.24
N GLY A 346 -2.35 13.56 -4.63
CA GLY A 346 -1.23 14.47 -4.34
C GLY A 346 -1.70 15.84 -3.85
N GLY A 347 -0.81 16.61 -3.22
CA GLY A 347 -1.14 17.88 -2.56
C GLY A 347 -0.26 19.09 -2.87
N ARG A 348 1.07 18.90 -2.74
CA ARG A 348 2.11 19.92 -2.54
C ARG A 348 2.09 21.20 -3.39
N ASP A 349 1.47 21.15 -4.56
CA ASP A 349 1.69 22.14 -5.61
C ASP A 349 0.68 23.28 -5.70
N HIS A 350 -0.37 23.24 -4.88
CA HIS A 350 -1.42 24.27 -4.79
C HIS A 350 -2.11 24.58 -6.13
N VAL A 351 -1.96 23.71 -7.13
CA VAL A 351 -2.58 23.81 -8.45
C VAL A 351 -3.25 22.48 -8.73
N PHE A 352 -4.52 22.50 -9.09
CA PHE A 352 -5.18 21.26 -9.47
C PHE A 352 -4.55 20.76 -10.75
N SER A 353 -4.14 19.50 -10.78
CA SER A 353 -3.76 18.84 -12.02
C SER A 353 -4.21 17.38 -12.01
N SER A 354 -4.55 16.88 -13.19
CA SER A 354 -5.02 15.51 -13.39
C SER A 354 -4.34 14.87 -14.58
N TYR A 355 -4.00 13.60 -14.42
CA TYR A 355 -3.31 12.78 -15.41
C TYR A 355 -3.92 11.38 -15.43
N GLN A 356 -3.76 10.65 -16.52
CA GLN A 356 -4.13 9.24 -16.60
C GLN A 356 -3.06 8.46 -17.38
N LYS A 357 -2.48 7.45 -16.72
CA LYS A 357 -1.53 6.51 -17.33
C LYS A 357 -2.00 5.09 -17.01
N ASP A 358 -2.08 4.25 -18.03
CA ASP A 358 -2.47 2.84 -17.91
C ASP A 358 -3.74 2.65 -17.07
N GLY A 359 -4.74 3.51 -17.25
CA GLY A 359 -5.98 3.44 -16.48
C GLY A 359 -5.84 3.72 -14.98
N VAL A 360 -4.78 4.35 -14.49
CA VAL A 360 -4.70 4.92 -13.13
C VAL A 360 -4.79 6.43 -13.24
N TYR A 361 -5.64 7.07 -12.45
CA TYR A 361 -5.70 8.53 -12.38
C TYR A 361 -4.69 9.07 -11.37
N PHE A 362 -4.07 10.20 -11.69
CA PHE A 362 -3.20 10.93 -10.78
C PHE A 362 -3.79 12.31 -10.58
N PHE A 363 -4.17 12.64 -9.36
CA PHE A 363 -4.75 13.94 -9.03
C PHE A 363 -3.82 14.68 -8.07
N ASN A 364 -3.35 15.86 -8.45
CA ASN A 364 -2.85 16.84 -7.50
C ASN A 364 -3.99 17.80 -7.16
N THR A 365 -4.33 17.96 -5.88
CA THR A 365 -5.43 18.85 -5.48
C THR A 365 -4.97 20.31 -5.45
N GLY A 366 -5.85 21.25 -5.83
CA GLY A 366 -5.51 22.67 -6.04
C GLY A 366 -5.38 23.53 -4.78
N GLY A 367 -4.79 23.02 -3.70
CA GLY A 367 -4.59 23.73 -2.44
C GLY A 367 -5.89 24.22 -1.81
N SER A 368 -6.41 23.54 -0.80
CA SER A 368 -7.74 23.74 -0.20
C SER A 368 -7.79 24.88 0.84
N GLY A 369 -7.09 25.97 0.55
CA GLY A 369 -7.02 27.16 1.40
C GLY A 369 -5.65 27.84 1.38
N SER A 370 -4.59 27.09 1.03
CA SER A 370 -3.26 27.64 0.83
C SER A 370 -3.23 28.67 -0.30
N ARG A 371 -2.26 29.58 -0.28
CA ARG A 371 -2.12 30.56 -1.36
C ARG A 371 -1.86 29.84 -2.69
N LEU A 372 -2.73 30.05 -3.67
CA LEU A 372 -2.48 29.62 -5.04
C LEU A 372 -1.18 30.26 -5.52
N THR A 373 -0.22 29.44 -5.88
CA THR A 373 1.05 29.87 -6.43
C THR A 373 0.84 30.28 -7.88
N ASN A 374 0.88 31.58 -8.13
CA ASN A 374 0.96 32.09 -9.49
C ASN A 374 2.32 31.63 -10.04
N VAL A 375 2.30 30.65 -10.95
CA VAL A 375 3.44 30.06 -11.70
C VAL A 375 4.29 31.12 -12.45
N PHE A 376 3.97 32.41 -12.33
CA PHE A 376 4.50 33.52 -13.10
C PHE A 376 5.76 34.20 -12.52
N GLU A 377 6.15 33.98 -11.26
CA GLU A 377 7.15 34.85 -10.62
C GLU A 377 8.42 34.18 -10.09
N THR A 378 8.53 32.84 -10.09
CA THR A 378 9.79 32.23 -9.64
C THR A 378 10.86 32.27 -10.72
N SER A 379 12.02 32.80 -10.36
CA SER A 379 13.18 32.96 -11.23
C SER A 379 13.76 31.66 -11.80
N GLU A 380 13.35 30.50 -11.25
CA GLU A 380 13.75 29.17 -11.69
C GLU A 380 12.85 28.60 -12.81
N MET A 381 11.61 29.11 -12.97
CA MET A 381 10.63 28.62 -13.95
C MET A 381 10.45 29.52 -15.17
N LYS A 382 11.46 30.34 -15.53
CA LYS A 382 11.40 31.41 -16.56
C LYS A 382 10.82 31.04 -17.93
N ASN A 383 10.63 29.75 -18.25
CA ASN A 383 10.03 29.30 -19.52
C ASN A 383 8.58 28.77 -19.39
N ARG A 384 8.01 28.62 -18.19
CA ARG A 384 6.66 28.07 -17.97
C ARG A 384 5.62 29.17 -17.71
N THR A 385 5.36 30.01 -18.70
CA THR A 385 4.29 31.03 -18.56
C THR A 385 2.95 30.48 -19.03
N TRP A 386 2.20 29.88 -18.11
CA TRP A 386 0.80 29.53 -18.38
C TRP A 386 -0.11 30.73 -18.16
N LYS A 387 -0.43 31.49 -19.21
CA LYS A 387 -1.31 32.67 -19.11
C LYS A 387 -2.80 32.35 -18.84
N ALA A 388 -3.18 31.07 -18.81
CA ALA A 388 -4.57 30.63 -18.74
C ALA A 388 -4.87 29.97 -17.40
N ASN A 389 -6.05 30.27 -16.84
CA ASN A 389 -6.55 29.69 -15.59
C ASN A 389 -6.95 28.20 -15.70
N ARG A 390 -6.97 27.67 -16.93
CA ARG A 390 -7.40 26.31 -17.27
C ARG A 390 -6.62 25.79 -18.46
N LEU A 391 -6.14 24.57 -18.33
CA LEU A 391 -5.20 23.93 -19.23
C LEU A 391 -5.73 22.53 -19.54
N ASP A 392 -6.12 22.27 -20.77
CA ASP A 392 -6.74 21.01 -21.18
C ASP A 392 -5.81 20.20 -22.10
N GLY A 393 -5.85 18.88 -21.95
CA GLY A 393 -5.25 17.89 -22.85
C GLY A 393 -3.74 17.70 -22.69
N PRO A 394 -3.19 16.69 -23.40
CA PRO A 394 -1.77 16.36 -23.34
C PRO A 394 -0.90 17.56 -23.67
N GLN A 395 0.17 17.75 -22.92
CA GLN A 395 1.12 18.83 -23.11
C GLN A 395 2.39 18.30 -23.78
N PRO A 396 3.02 19.06 -24.69
CA PRO A 396 4.32 18.68 -25.24
C PRO A 396 5.32 18.48 -24.10
N SER A 397 6.03 17.35 -24.10
CA SER A 397 7.06 17.06 -23.10
C SER A 397 8.26 17.98 -23.33
N ASP A 398 8.35 19.08 -22.58
CA ASP A 398 9.61 19.81 -22.44
C ASP A 398 10.50 19.04 -21.45
N GLN A 399 11.69 18.64 -21.94
CA GLN A 399 12.41 17.40 -21.62
C GLN A 399 13.01 17.28 -20.22
N ARG A 400 12.80 18.21 -19.29
CA ARG A 400 13.52 18.16 -17.98
C ARG A 400 12.66 18.14 -16.74
N LEU A 401 11.41 18.59 -16.79
CA LEU A 401 10.62 18.80 -15.56
C LEU A 401 9.11 18.52 -15.73
N ASN A 402 8.62 18.13 -16.90
CA ASN A 402 7.22 17.70 -17.12
C ASN A 402 7.20 16.17 -17.26
N PHE A 403 7.42 15.45 -16.16
CA PHE A 403 7.12 14.02 -16.15
C PHE A 403 5.62 13.84 -16.44
N GLY A 404 5.29 13.04 -17.46
CA GLY A 404 3.91 12.67 -17.79
C GLY A 404 3.08 13.72 -18.54
N GLY A 405 3.71 14.65 -19.27
CA GLY A 405 2.97 15.63 -20.09
C GLY A 405 2.02 14.99 -21.11
N GLU A 406 2.41 13.85 -21.66
CA GLU A 406 1.61 12.99 -22.55
C GLU A 406 0.38 12.39 -21.87
N PHE A 407 0.38 12.27 -20.53
CA PHE A 407 -0.71 11.73 -19.73
C PHE A 407 -1.61 12.82 -19.15
N HIS A 408 -1.27 14.10 -19.33
CA HIS A 408 -1.99 15.23 -18.75
C HIS A 408 -3.40 15.37 -19.33
N LEU A 409 -4.38 15.55 -18.46
CA LEU A 409 -5.79 15.73 -18.82
C LEU A 409 -6.25 17.17 -18.60
N LEU A 410 -6.05 17.69 -17.39
CA LEU A 410 -6.57 18.99 -16.97
C LEU A 410 -5.75 19.58 -15.83
N SER A 411 -5.45 20.88 -15.90
CA SER A 411 -4.96 21.67 -14.76
C SER A 411 -5.77 22.95 -14.56
N LEU A 412 -5.99 23.34 -13.30
CA LEU A 412 -6.78 24.52 -12.90
C LEU A 412 -6.03 25.31 -11.83
N LEU A 413 -5.91 26.62 -12.04
CA LEU A 413 -5.40 27.55 -11.02
C LEU A 413 -6.55 28.05 -10.14
N GLN A 414 -7.12 27.13 -9.35
CA GLN A 414 -8.28 27.38 -8.50
C GLN A 414 -8.23 26.47 -7.27
N HIS A 415 -8.86 26.91 -6.17
CA HIS A 415 -9.13 26.04 -5.04
C HIS A 415 -10.15 24.96 -5.45
N THR A 416 -9.69 23.72 -5.55
CA THR A 416 -10.53 22.58 -5.93
C THR A 416 -10.53 21.49 -4.87
N ARG A 417 -11.63 20.74 -4.81
CA ARG A 417 -11.67 19.41 -4.18
C ARG A 417 -12.06 18.34 -5.20
N VAL A 418 -11.66 17.10 -4.94
CA VAL A 418 -12.02 15.94 -5.77
C VAL A 418 -13.04 15.11 -5.01
N GLU A 419 -14.28 15.07 -5.49
CA GLU A 419 -15.32 14.19 -4.92
C GLU A 419 -15.25 12.85 -5.65
N VAL A 420 -15.25 11.75 -4.91
CA VAL A 420 -15.05 10.39 -5.40
C VAL A 420 -16.24 9.54 -5.01
N ASN A 421 -16.85 8.89 -5.99
CA ASN A 421 -17.93 7.92 -5.78
C ASN A 421 -17.45 6.56 -6.25
N VAL A 422 -17.41 5.61 -5.34
CA VAL A 422 -16.99 4.24 -5.56
C VAL A 422 -18.23 3.36 -5.55
N SER A 423 -18.41 2.57 -6.61
CA SER A 423 -19.48 1.58 -6.72
C SER A 423 -18.92 0.23 -7.17
N LYS A 424 -19.76 -0.80 -7.26
CA LYS A 424 -19.37 -2.11 -7.81
C LYS A 424 -18.94 -2.06 -9.29
N SER A 425 -19.39 -1.05 -10.04
CA SER A 425 -19.11 -0.96 -11.48
C SER A 425 -17.88 -0.11 -11.80
N GLY A 426 -17.54 0.86 -10.94
CA GLY A 426 -16.52 1.83 -11.28
C GLY A 426 -16.24 2.84 -10.16
N VAL A 427 -15.34 3.76 -10.46
CA VAL A 427 -15.04 4.94 -9.66
C VAL A 427 -15.30 6.17 -10.51
N GLY A 428 -16.14 7.08 -9.99
CA GLY A 428 -16.39 8.39 -10.57
C GLY A 428 -15.67 9.48 -9.77
N TYR A 429 -15.11 10.46 -10.47
CA TYR A 429 -14.42 11.61 -9.88
C TYR A 429 -15.09 12.90 -10.36
N VAL A 430 -15.43 13.81 -9.45
CA VAL A 430 -16.04 15.11 -9.74
C VAL A 430 -15.14 16.19 -9.17
N ILE A 431 -14.59 17.04 -10.04
CA ILE A 431 -13.70 18.13 -9.65
C ILE A 431 -14.57 19.36 -9.42
N LYS A 432 -14.61 19.87 -8.20
CA LYS A 432 -15.38 21.07 -7.86
C LYS A 432 -14.50 22.21 -7.44
N ASN A 433 -14.82 23.39 -7.95
CA ASN A 433 -14.31 24.64 -7.43
C ASN A 433 -14.92 24.90 -6.04
N ILE A 434 -14.08 25.00 -5.01
CA ILE A 434 -14.49 25.14 -3.61
C ILE A 434 -15.24 26.46 -3.39
N GLU A 435 -14.84 27.53 -4.08
CA GLU A 435 -15.40 28.84 -3.84
C GLU A 435 -16.83 28.98 -4.36
N THR A 436 -17.10 28.40 -5.53
CA THR A 436 -18.33 28.55 -6.30
C THR A 436 -19.24 27.33 -6.23
N GLY A 437 -18.72 26.18 -5.79
CA GLY A 437 -19.40 24.88 -5.85
C GLY A 437 -19.57 24.33 -7.28
N LYS A 438 -19.04 25.03 -8.30
CA LYS A 438 -19.18 24.65 -9.71
C LYS A 438 -18.36 23.39 -10.00
N VAL A 439 -18.97 22.46 -10.73
CA VAL A 439 -18.27 21.30 -11.31
C VAL A 439 -17.41 21.79 -12.48
N GLU A 440 -16.10 21.58 -12.40
CA GLU A 440 -15.15 21.99 -13.44
C GLU A 440 -14.81 20.85 -14.41
N SER A 441 -14.86 19.60 -13.93
CA SER A 441 -14.68 18.39 -14.73
C SER A 441 -15.23 17.16 -14.02
N THR A 442 -15.47 16.10 -14.79
CA THR A 442 -15.84 14.77 -14.29
C THR A 442 -15.03 13.71 -15.01
N PHE A 443 -14.56 12.72 -14.26
CA PHE A 443 -13.87 11.54 -14.79
C PHE A 443 -14.57 10.29 -14.30
N ALA A 444 -14.43 9.19 -15.03
CA ALA A 444 -14.92 7.90 -14.61
C ALA A 444 -13.91 6.83 -15.01
N GLN A 445 -13.89 5.76 -14.24
CA GLN A 445 -13.10 4.59 -14.50
C GLN A 445 -13.88 3.35 -14.14
N ASP A 446 -13.97 2.40 -15.06
CA ASP A 446 -14.41 1.05 -14.70
C ASP A 446 -13.33 0.40 -13.83
N ILE A 447 -13.76 -0.35 -12.82
CA ILE A 447 -12.81 -1.13 -12.01
C ILE A 447 -12.11 -2.09 -12.98
N LYS A 448 -10.80 -1.89 -13.16
CA LYS A 448 -9.95 -2.87 -13.83
C LYS A 448 -10.17 -4.18 -13.09
N LYS A 449 -10.67 -5.20 -13.76
CA LYS A 449 -10.80 -6.50 -13.12
C LYS A 449 -9.72 -7.40 -13.72
N PRO A 450 -8.68 -7.81 -12.98
CA PRO A 450 -8.12 -9.12 -13.24
C PRO A 450 -9.20 -10.12 -12.78
N ARG A 451 -10.02 -10.57 -13.73
CA ARG A 451 -11.13 -11.50 -13.47
C ARG A 451 -10.67 -12.95 -13.42
N PHE A 452 -9.42 -13.22 -13.78
CA PHE A 452 -8.99 -14.51 -14.29
C PHE A 452 -7.48 -14.71 -14.16
N TRP A 453 -7.06 -15.86 -13.65
CA TRP A 453 -5.67 -16.32 -13.59
C TRP A 453 -5.54 -17.70 -14.21
N GLY A 454 -4.47 -17.90 -14.97
CA GLY A 454 -4.30 -19.05 -15.86
C GLY A 454 -4.67 -18.70 -17.32
N PRO A 455 -5.03 -19.69 -18.14
CA PRO A 455 -5.15 -21.11 -17.81
C PRO A 455 -3.77 -21.77 -17.67
N ILE A 456 -3.63 -22.67 -16.71
CA ILE A 456 -2.45 -23.55 -16.55
C ILE A 456 -2.83 -24.90 -17.11
N VAL A 457 -2.03 -25.40 -18.05
CA VAL A 457 -2.26 -26.70 -18.70
C VAL A 457 -1.24 -27.70 -18.21
N SER A 458 -1.64 -28.62 -17.34
CA SER A 458 -0.76 -29.67 -16.82
C SER A 458 -0.93 -30.96 -17.63
N PRO A 459 0.08 -31.43 -18.39
CA PRO A 459 -0.01 -32.69 -19.14
C PRO A 459 -0.16 -33.87 -18.19
N TYR A 460 -1.00 -34.86 -18.53
CA TYR A 460 -1.18 -36.18 -17.88
C TYR A 460 -0.88 -37.31 -18.88
N GLU A 461 -0.74 -38.56 -18.40
CA GLU A 461 -0.48 -39.71 -19.29
C GLU A 461 -1.51 -39.86 -20.41
N ASN A 462 -2.79 -39.57 -20.14
CA ASN A 462 -3.90 -39.73 -21.09
C ASN A 462 -4.56 -38.41 -21.51
N GLY A 463 -3.94 -37.25 -21.23
CA GLY A 463 -4.62 -35.98 -21.44
C GLY A 463 -3.92 -34.77 -20.86
N ALA A 464 -4.68 -33.76 -20.47
CA ALA A 464 -4.21 -32.62 -19.70
C ALA A 464 -5.27 -32.15 -18.71
N ASN A 465 -4.83 -31.59 -17.59
CA ASN A 465 -5.69 -30.83 -16.70
C ASN A 465 -5.54 -29.34 -17.00
N ILE A 466 -6.65 -28.65 -17.23
CA ILE A 466 -6.70 -27.20 -17.37
C ILE A 466 -7.19 -26.63 -16.04
N THR A 467 -6.34 -25.84 -15.38
CA THR A 467 -6.69 -25.17 -14.12
C THR A 467 -6.65 -23.67 -14.28
N TRP A 468 -7.60 -22.99 -13.65
CA TRP A 468 -7.65 -21.54 -13.62
C TRP A 468 -8.40 -21.07 -12.37
N TRP A 469 -8.27 -19.79 -12.07
CA TRP A 469 -9.03 -19.13 -11.02
C TRP A 469 -9.78 -17.93 -11.58
N THR A 470 -10.97 -17.67 -11.04
CA THR A 470 -11.72 -16.44 -11.30
C THR A 470 -12.08 -15.72 -10.02
N ARG A 471 -12.13 -14.39 -10.10
CA ARG A 471 -12.48 -13.55 -8.95
C ARG A 471 -13.94 -13.60 -8.60
N ASP A 472 -14.79 -13.65 -9.61
CA ASP A 472 -16.21 -13.84 -9.44
C ASP A 472 -16.46 -15.34 -9.65
N PRO A 473 -17.22 -16.02 -8.77
CA PRO A 473 -17.42 -17.44 -8.93
C PRO A 473 -18.24 -17.69 -10.21
N VAL A 474 -17.72 -18.54 -11.10
CA VAL A 474 -18.38 -18.92 -12.37
C VAL A 474 -18.54 -20.43 -12.47
N LYS A 475 -19.35 -20.89 -13.43
CA LYS A 475 -19.48 -22.33 -13.68
C LYS A 475 -18.17 -22.84 -14.29
N THR A 476 -17.63 -23.92 -13.73
CA THR A 476 -16.44 -24.58 -14.28
C THR A 476 -16.80 -25.27 -15.59
N SER A 477 -16.53 -24.62 -16.72
CA SER A 477 -16.74 -25.20 -18.04
C SER A 477 -15.84 -24.58 -19.11
N VAL A 478 -15.44 -25.39 -20.09
CA VAL A 478 -14.64 -24.99 -21.25
C VAL A 478 -15.12 -25.72 -22.50
N CYS A 479 -15.22 -25.02 -23.62
CA CYS A 479 -15.53 -25.61 -24.91
C CYS A 479 -14.23 -26.05 -25.61
N ILE A 480 -14.16 -27.31 -26.02
CA ILE A 480 -12.97 -27.90 -26.66
C ILE A 480 -13.44 -28.70 -27.87
N ASP A 481 -13.04 -28.28 -29.07
CA ASP A 481 -13.42 -28.89 -30.35
C ASP A 481 -14.94 -29.16 -30.49
N GLY A 482 -15.77 -28.22 -30.05
CA GLY A 482 -17.23 -28.31 -30.12
C GLY A 482 -17.89 -29.12 -29.00
N LYS A 483 -17.12 -29.71 -28.10
CA LYS A 483 -17.59 -30.46 -26.93
C LYS A 483 -17.41 -29.63 -25.66
N LEU A 484 -18.45 -29.53 -24.83
CA LEU A 484 -18.39 -28.82 -23.56
C LEU A 484 -17.82 -29.74 -22.48
N TYR A 485 -16.69 -29.39 -21.89
CA TYR A 485 -16.17 -30.01 -20.68
C TYR A 485 -16.60 -29.17 -19.48
N TYR A 486 -17.09 -29.80 -18.41
CA TYR A 486 -17.56 -29.09 -17.21
C TYR A 486 -17.37 -29.95 -15.96
N GLY A 487 -17.32 -29.35 -14.77
CA GLY A 487 -17.02 -30.10 -13.55
C GLY A 487 -17.02 -29.24 -12.28
N THR A 488 -16.19 -29.65 -11.32
CA THR A 488 -15.98 -28.95 -10.04
C THR A 488 -14.56 -28.37 -9.98
N ASN A 489 -13.96 -28.26 -8.80
CA ASN A 489 -12.53 -27.99 -8.62
C ASN A 489 -11.68 -29.29 -8.58
N ASN A 490 -12.31 -30.45 -8.81
CA ASN A 490 -11.66 -31.76 -8.86
C ASN A 490 -11.63 -32.28 -10.31
N MET A 491 -10.42 -32.46 -10.86
CA MET A 491 -10.23 -32.91 -12.25
C MET A 491 -10.88 -34.27 -12.53
N HIS A 492 -10.98 -35.15 -11.51
CA HIS A 492 -11.58 -36.47 -11.62
C HIS A 492 -13.11 -36.45 -11.77
N GLU A 493 -13.74 -35.30 -11.57
CA GLU A 493 -15.19 -35.11 -11.67
C GLU A 493 -15.60 -34.44 -12.99
N THR A 494 -14.67 -34.34 -13.95
CA THR A 494 -14.95 -33.75 -15.26
C THR A 494 -15.98 -34.58 -16.03
N GLN A 495 -16.99 -33.90 -16.55
CA GLN A 495 -18.05 -34.44 -17.39
C GLN A 495 -18.06 -33.71 -18.73
N THR A 496 -18.80 -34.25 -19.70
CA THR A 496 -18.86 -33.68 -21.03
C THR A 496 -20.25 -33.66 -21.64
N LEU A 497 -20.57 -32.64 -22.44
CA LEU A 497 -21.74 -32.55 -23.31
C LEU A 497 -21.32 -32.32 -24.76
N GLU A 498 -22.10 -32.85 -25.72
CA GLU A 498 -21.78 -32.81 -27.16
C GLU A 498 -21.95 -31.42 -27.81
N ASP A 499 -22.44 -30.42 -27.08
CA ASP A 499 -22.71 -29.08 -27.60
C ASP A 499 -22.30 -28.00 -26.59
N CYS A 500 -21.42 -27.08 -27.02
CA CYS A 500 -20.94 -25.95 -26.22
C CYS A 500 -21.98 -24.89 -25.90
N SER A 501 -23.15 -24.91 -26.54
CA SER A 501 -24.26 -24.00 -26.24
C SER A 501 -25.07 -24.43 -25.00
N LEU A 502 -24.87 -25.65 -24.51
CA LEU A 502 -25.57 -26.17 -23.34
C LEU A 502 -25.05 -25.54 -22.05
N GLU A 503 -25.96 -25.29 -21.10
CA GLU A 503 -25.59 -24.73 -19.80
C GLU A 503 -25.41 -25.85 -18.76
N PRO A 504 -24.21 -26.06 -18.18
CA PRO A 504 -23.98 -27.16 -17.26
C PRO A 504 -24.64 -26.87 -15.90
N ALA A 505 -25.17 -27.91 -15.27
CA ALA A 505 -25.79 -27.85 -13.95
C ALA A 505 -24.74 -28.03 -12.83
N VAL A 506 -23.73 -27.15 -12.80
CA VAL A 506 -22.66 -27.14 -11.79
C VAL A 506 -22.68 -25.88 -10.95
N GLU A 507 -22.11 -25.97 -9.75
CA GLU A 507 -21.92 -24.84 -8.85
C GLU A 507 -20.96 -23.81 -9.46
N LYS A 508 -21.14 -22.55 -9.04
CA LYS A 508 -20.20 -21.48 -9.37
C LYS A 508 -19.03 -21.52 -8.38
N LEU A 509 -17.82 -21.69 -8.89
CA LEU A 509 -16.59 -21.81 -8.11
C LEU A 509 -15.63 -20.68 -8.46
N TYR A 510 -14.67 -20.41 -7.57
CA TYR A 510 -13.54 -19.53 -7.84
C TYR A 510 -12.37 -20.29 -8.47
N PHE A 511 -12.19 -21.56 -8.09
CA PHE A 511 -11.14 -22.43 -8.62
C PHE A 511 -11.75 -23.46 -9.55
N HIS A 512 -11.11 -23.66 -10.69
CA HIS A 512 -11.62 -24.50 -11.75
C HIS A 512 -10.55 -25.51 -12.17
N SER A 513 -11.00 -26.73 -12.46
CA SER A 513 -10.13 -27.84 -12.85
C SER A 513 -10.91 -28.72 -13.84
N ILE A 514 -10.41 -28.85 -15.06
CA ILE A 514 -11.02 -29.64 -16.12
C ILE A 514 -10.00 -30.58 -16.72
N PHE A 515 -10.27 -31.88 -16.64
CA PHE A 515 -9.48 -32.90 -17.30
C PHE A 515 -9.96 -33.14 -18.74
N VAL A 516 -9.04 -33.00 -19.69
CA VAL A 516 -9.27 -33.27 -21.10
C VAL A 516 -8.51 -34.54 -21.45
N ASP A 517 -9.23 -35.61 -21.73
CA ASP A 517 -8.72 -36.96 -22.02
C ASP A 517 -8.15 -37.10 -23.45
N ARG A 518 -7.36 -36.10 -23.89
CA ARG A 518 -6.80 -36.00 -25.23
C ARG A 518 -5.38 -35.47 -25.22
N GLN A 519 -4.53 -36.06 -26.05
CA GLN A 519 -3.12 -35.64 -26.22
C GLN A 519 -2.95 -34.38 -27.09
N GLN A 520 -4.01 -33.95 -27.76
CA GLN A 520 -4.03 -32.74 -28.58
C GLN A 520 -5.41 -32.10 -28.56
N PHE A 521 -5.47 -30.81 -28.30
CA PHE A 521 -6.68 -30.01 -28.36
C PHE A 521 -6.38 -28.51 -28.43
N ASP A 522 -7.34 -27.77 -28.98
CA ASP A 522 -7.41 -26.32 -28.86
C ASP A 522 -8.57 -25.94 -27.95
N ALA A 523 -8.35 -24.97 -27.06
CA ALA A 523 -9.38 -24.49 -26.14
C ALA A 523 -9.33 -22.97 -26.00
N VAL A 524 -10.44 -22.38 -25.56
CA VAL A 524 -10.48 -20.97 -25.17
C VAL A 524 -11.06 -20.88 -23.77
N VAL A 525 -10.28 -20.34 -22.83
CA VAL A 525 -10.71 -20.11 -21.44
C VAL A 525 -10.62 -18.63 -21.16
N GLU A 526 -11.75 -17.99 -20.83
CA GLU A 526 -11.84 -16.55 -20.54
C GLU A 526 -11.15 -15.67 -21.61
N GLY A 527 -11.27 -16.06 -22.89
CA GLY A 527 -10.68 -15.36 -24.03
C GLY A 527 -9.19 -15.63 -24.27
N LYS A 528 -8.54 -16.47 -23.46
CA LYS A 528 -7.18 -16.97 -23.71
C LYS A 528 -7.24 -18.28 -24.49
N GLU A 529 -6.58 -18.29 -25.65
CA GLU A 529 -6.40 -19.50 -26.46
C GLU A 529 -5.44 -20.47 -25.76
N ILE A 530 -5.63 -21.76 -25.95
CA ILE A 530 -4.76 -22.83 -25.46
C ILE A 530 -4.51 -23.73 -26.65
N HIS A 531 -3.23 -24.00 -26.92
CA HIS A 531 -2.80 -24.96 -27.93
C HIS A 531 -2.00 -26.06 -27.23
N PHE A 532 -2.66 -27.18 -26.97
CA PHE A 532 -2.03 -28.33 -26.31
C PHE A 532 -1.69 -29.41 -27.34
N ASP A 533 -0.43 -29.80 -27.40
CA ASP A 533 0.06 -30.96 -28.16
C ASP A 533 1.17 -31.63 -27.35
N ASN A 534 0.91 -32.85 -26.89
CA ASN A 534 1.83 -33.63 -26.07
C ASN A 534 2.45 -34.83 -26.81
N ARG A 535 2.32 -34.87 -28.14
CA ARG A 535 2.88 -35.97 -28.93
C ARG A 535 4.42 -35.90 -28.92
N PRO A 536 5.12 -37.05 -28.95
CA PRO A 536 6.58 -37.08 -29.03
C PRO A 536 7.14 -36.22 -30.17
N LYS A 537 8.24 -35.50 -29.90
CA LYS A 537 8.95 -34.68 -30.89
C LYS A 537 10.41 -35.11 -30.98
N ASP A 538 10.99 -35.00 -32.17
CA ASP A 538 12.41 -35.30 -32.43
C ASP A 538 13.36 -34.27 -31.78
N SER A 539 12.86 -33.06 -31.58
CA SER A 539 13.53 -31.98 -30.86
C SER A 539 12.54 -31.24 -29.97
N VAL A 540 12.99 -30.88 -28.77
CA VAL A 540 12.17 -30.24 -27.75
C VAL A 540 12.98 -29.11 -27.11
N LYS A 541 12.34 -27.98 -26.84
CA LYS A 541 12.90 -26.88 -26.05
C LYS A 541 12.01 -26.58 -24.86
N PHE A 542 12.53 -26.51 -23.65
CA PHE A 542 11.74 -26.21 -22.47
C PHE A 542 12.51 -25.34 -21.48
N ILE A 543 11.79 -24.70 -20.57
CA ILE A 543 12.39 -23.95 -19.45
C ILE A 543 12.23 -24.72 -18.14
N ILE A 544 13.18 -24.50 -17.24
CA ILE A 544 13.16 -24.96 -15.86
C ILE A 544 13.31 -23.74 -14.95
N THR A 545 12.39 -23.61 -14.00
CA THR A 545 12.47 -22.66 -12.88
C THR A 545 12.15 -23.39 -11.57
N SER A 546 12.39 -22.77 -10.43
CA SER A 546 11.93 -23.24 -9.12
C SER A 546 11.92 -22.04 -8.17
N ASP A 547 11.18 -22.15 -7.07
CA ASP A 547 11.17 -21.17 -5.98
C ASP A 547 10.80 -19.77 -6.51
N ALA A 548 9.65 -19.69 -7.17
CA ALA A 548 9.15 -18.45 -7.75
C ALA A 548 8.63 -17.49 -6.66
N HIS A 549 8.01 -18.04 -5.61
CA HIS A 549 7.50 -17.33 -4.45
C HIS A 549 6.71 -16.06 -4.80
N GLU A 550 7.17 -14.87 -4.40
CA GLU A 550 6.39 -13.63 -4.40
C GLU A 550 6.98 -12.47 -5.24
N MET A 551 8.21 -12.59 -5.78
CA MET A 551 8.83 -11.49 -6.54
C MET A 551 8.32 -11.41 -7.99
N THR A 552 7.10 -10.92 -8.16
CA THR A 552 6.37 -10.78 -9.44
C THR A 552 7.24 -10.34 -10.63
N PRO A 553 8.12 -9.31 -10.54
CA PRO A 553 8.94 -8.89 -11.68
C PRO A 553 9.90 -9.97 -12.16
N ILE A 554 10.51 -10.71 -11.24
CA ILE A 554 11.43 -11.80 -11.55
C ILE A 554 10.65 -12.98 -12.13
N ILE A 555 9.49 -13.30 -11.55
CA ILE A 555 8.61 -14.36 -12.07
C ILE A 555 8.23 -14.07 -13.53
N ARG A 556 7.81 -12.83 -13.84
CA ARG A 556 7.50 -12.41 -15.23
C ARG A 556 8.69 -12.59 -16.17
N ARG A 557 9.89 -12.22 -15.73
CA ARG A 557 11.12 -12.41 -16.53
C ARG A 557 11.51 -13.87 -16.69
N SER A 558 11.26 -14.73 -15.69
CA SER A 558 11.59 -16.16 -15.74
C SER A 558 10.92 -16.89 -16.92
N ILE A 559 9.74 -16.43 -17.32
CA ILE A 559 8.96 -16.99 -18.44
C ILE A 559 8.97 -16.10 -19.68
N GLN A 560 9.80 -15.05 -19.72
CA GLN A 560 9.89 -14.19 -20.89
C GLN A 560 10.31 -15.01 -22.14
N ASN A 561 9.67 -14.73 -23.27
CA ASN A 561 9.82 -15.44 -24.54
C ASN A 561 9.36 -16.91 -24.51
N MET A 562 8.42 -17.28 -23.64
CA MET A 562 7.95 -18.66 -23.55
C MET A 562 7.40 -19.21 -24.87
N GLU A 563 6.88 -18.36 -25.75
CA GLU A 563 6.38 -18.76 -27.07
C GLU A 563 7.40 -19.57 -27.89
N ASP A 564 8.70 -19.34 -27.67
CA ASP A 564 9.84 -20.05 -28.28
C ASP A 564 10.11 -21.44 -27.70
N PHE A 565 9.37 -21.83 -26.65
CA PHE A 565 9.54 -23.08 -25.93
C PHE A 565 8.28 -23.96 -26.06
N ASP A 566 8.48 -25.26 -25.89
CA ASP A 566 7.43 -26.27 -25.99
C ASP A 566 6.66 -26.40 -24.67
N PHE A 567 7.33 -26.35 -23.52
CA PHE A 567 6.71 -26.48 -22.19
C PHE A 567 7.64 -25.95 -21.07
N HIS A 568 7.11 -25.85 -19.85
CA HIS A 568 7.78 -25.35 -18.65
C HIS A 568 7.73 -26.38 -17.51
N ILE A 569 8.87 -26.60 -16.86
CA ILE A 569 9.01 -27.42 -15.66
C ILE A 569 9.31 -26.52 -14.45
N CYS A 570 8.59 -26.69 -13.35
CA CYS A 570 8.89 -26.05 -12.07
C CYS A 570 9.40 -27.08 -11.05
N GLY A 571 10.53 -26.76 -10.41
CA GLY A 571 11.18 -27.57 -9.36
C GLY A 571 10.50 -27.51 -7.99
N GLY A 572 9.40 -26.76 -7.85
CA GLY A 572 8.64 -26.58 -6.61
C GLY A 572 8.72 -25.18 -6.05
N ASP A 573 7.99 -24.94 -4.97
CA ASP A 573 7.85 -23.63 -4.31
C ASP A 573 7.42 -22.54 -5.29
N GLN A 574 6.35 -22.84 -6.03
CA GLN A 574 5.72 -21.86 -6.90
C GLN A 574 5.10 -20.71 -6.10
N THR A 575 4.69 -21.00 -4.86
CA THR A 575 4.07 -20.06 -3.92
C THR A 575 4.68 -20.25 -2.54
N TYR A 576 4.80 -19.18 -1.76
CA TYR A 576 5.42 -19.29 -0.43
C TYR A 576 4.46 -19.84 0.64
N TRP A 577 3.18 -19.48 0.62
CA TRP A 577 2.16 -19.98 1.56
C TRP A 577 0.98 -20.67 0.85
N SER A 578 1.05 -20.82 -0.47
CA SER A 578 -0.05 -21.28 -1.34
C SER A 578 -1.38 -20.57 -1.09
N THR A 579 -1.32 -19.30 -0.71
CA THR A 579 -2.52 -18.46 -0.58
C THR A 579 -3.07 -18.12 -1.97
N ALA A 580 -4.39 -17.88 -2.06
CA ALA A 580 -5.00 -17.48 -3.32
C ALA A 580 -4.33 -16.24 -3.95
N ILE A 581 -3.71 -15.39 -3.13
CA ILE A 581 -3.02 -14.20 -3.60
C ILE A 581 -1.61 -14.47 -4.10
N GLU A 582 -0.87 -15.41 -3.51
CA GLU A 582 0.42 -15.81 -4.12
C GLU A 582 0.19 -16.56 -5.42
N TYR A 583 -0.93 -17.29 -5.54
CA TYR A 583 -1.38 -17.78 -6.85
C TYR A 583 -1.65 -16.61 -7.82
N ASP A 584 -2.30 -15.53 -7.38
CA ASP A 584 -2.47 -14.31 -8.19
C ASP A 584 -1.14 -13.75 -8.66
N LEU A 585 -0.08 -13.74 -7.82
CA LEU A 585 1.25 -13.24 -8.19
C LEU A 585 2.06 -14.20 -9.07
N ALA A 586 1.93 -15.51 -8.83
CA ALA A 586 2.61 -16.56 -9.55
C ALA A 586 2.05 -16.75 -10.97
N PHE A 587 0.72 -16.76 -11.13
CA PHE A 587 0.04 -17.10 -12.38
C PHE A 587 -0.52 -15.95 -13.25
N PRO A 588 -0.35 -14.63 -12.97
CA PRO A 588 -1.03 -13.58 -13.73
C PRO A 588 -0.44 -13.42 -15.14
N ASN A 589 0.79 -13.92 -15.33
CA ASN A 589 1.56 -13.82 -16.57
C ASN A 589 1.96 -15.17 -17.13
N TRP A 590 1.50 -16.28 -16.53
CA TRP A 590 1.89 -17.60 -16.99
C TRP A 590 1.31 -17.90 -18.36
N HIS A 591 2.12 -18.62 -19.12
CA HIS A 591 1.95 -18.84 -20.54
C HIS A 591 0.95 -19.96 -20.84
N GLN A 592 0.49 -20.01 -22.09
CA GLN A 592 -0.43 -21.04 -22.58
C GLN A 592 0.27 -22.38 -22.90
N LYS A 593 1.59 -22.48 -22.72
CA LYS A 593 2.33 -23.74 -22.92
C LYS A 593 2.08 -24.72 -21.76
N PRO A 594 2.24 -26.03 -22.00
CA PRO A 594 2.15 -27.01 -20.94
C PRO A 594 3.12 -26.72 -19.78
N PHE A 595 2.64 -26.99 -18.57
CA PHE A 595 3.32 -26.69 -17.32
C PHE A 595 3.30 -27.89 -16.38
N CYS A 596 4.45 -28.28 -15.84
CA CYS A 596 4.57 -29.39 -14.90
C CYS A 596 5.36 -28.95 -13.66
N GLN A 597 4.74 -29.04 -12.49
CA GLN A 597 5.33 -28.69 -11.20
C GLN A 597 5.67 -29.93 -10.38
N CYS A 598 6.89 -29.97 -9.83
CA CYS A 598 7.23 -30.76 -8.66
C CYS A 598 6.72 -30.05 -7.40
N GLN A 599 6.20 -30.77 -6.41
CA GLN A 599 5.73 -30.14 -5.18
C GLN A 599 6.90 -29.71 -4.29
N GLY A 600 6.91 -28.45 -3.84
CA GLY A 600 7.86 -27.94 -2.87
C GLY A 600 7.36 -28.01 -1.43
N ASN A 601 8.22 -27.65 -0.47
CA ASN A 601 7.87 -27.68 0.94
C ASN A 601 6.82 -26.60 1.29
N HIS A 602 6.82 -25.47 0.59
CA HIS A 602 5.85 -24.41 0.81
C HIS A 602 4.45 -24.81 0.33
N GLU A 603 4.33 -25.55 -0.77
CA GLU A 603 3.05 -26.14 -1.19
C GLU A 603 2.57 -27.27 -0.27
N ALA A 604 3.49 -28.04 0.31
CA ALA A 604 3.15 -29.14 1.19
C ALA A 604 2.55 -28.67 2.52
N TYR A 605 3.10 -27.60 3.10
CA TYR A 605 2.69 -27.11 4.41
C TYR A 605 1.41 -26.26 4.40
N ALA A 606 0.98 -25.79 3.22
CA ALA A 606 -0.20 -24.95 3.13
C ALA A 606 -1.48 -25.65 3.63
N THR A 607 -1.96 -25.24 4.80
CA THR A 607 -3.19 -25.76 5.45
C THR A 607 -4.46 -25.51 4.62
N ARG A 608 -4.39 -24.57 3.68
CA ARG A 608 -5.40 -24.32 2.66
C ARG A 608 -4.68 -24.43 1.33
N ARG A 609 -4.67 -25.63 0.73
CA ARG A 609 -4.25 -25.81 -0.67
C ARG A 609 -5.45 -25.47 -1.54
N PRO A 610 -5.63 -24.23 -2.04
CA PRO A 610 -6.74 -23.97 -2.95
C PRO A 610 -6.62 -24.82 -4.23
N VAL A 611 -5.39 -25.22 -4.59
CA VAL A 611 -5.13 -26.02 -5.80
C VAL A 611 -4.12 -27.12 -5.49
N LYS A 612 -4.59 -28.36 -5.36
CA LYS A 612 -3.72 -29.54 -5.52
C LYS A 612 -3.69 -29.86 -7.01
N GLN A 613 -2.66 -29.41 -7.73
CA GLN A 613 -2.54 -29.69 -9.17
C GLN A 613 -2.41 -31.20 -9.43
N ARG A 614 -1.59 -31.90 -8.64
CA ARG A 614 -1.28 -33.33 -8.81
C ARG A 614 -0.85 -33.98 -7.48
N ASP A 615 -0.71 -35.30 -7.48
CA ASP A 615 0.01 -36.05 -6.44
C ASP A 615 1.48 -35.64 -6.33
N THR A 616 2.07 -35.85 -5.15
CA THR A 616 3.44 -35.42 -4.80
C THR A 616 4.53 -36.25 -5.52
N THR A 617 4.21 -37.50 -5.85
CA THR A 617 5.10 -38.44 -6.54
C THR A 617 4.40 -38.95 -7.78
N PHE A 618 4.97 -38.72 -8.96
CA PHE A 618 4.34 -39.08 -10.23
C PHE A 618 5.35 -39.19 -11.38
N HIS A 619 4.96 -39.92 -12.42
CA HIS A 619 5.64 -39.92 -13.72
C HIS A 619 4.80 -39.09 -14.72
N GLN A 620 5.48 -38.35 -15.58
CA GLN A 620 4.86 -37.64 -16.70
C GLN A 620 5.73 -37.75 -17.95
N GLN A 621 5.10 -38.03 -19.09
CA GLN A 621 5.75 -37.88 -20.39
C GLN A 621 5.27 -36.57 -21.05
N ILE A 622 6.21 -35.70 -21.43
CA ILE A 622 5.93 -34.46 -22.15
C ILE A 622 6.73 -34.42 -23.45
N ASN A 623 6.06 -34.40 -24.60
CA ASN A 623 6.70 -34.43 -25.92
C ASN A 623 7.77 -35.53 -26.08
N GLY A 624 7.56 -36.69 -25.46
CA GLY A 624 8.48 -37.83 -25.51
C GLY A 624 9.56 -37.83 -24.41
N VAL A 625 9.67 -36.78 -23.60
CA VAL A 625 10.60 -36.68 -22.47
C VAL A 625 9.94 -37.14 -21.18
N HIS A 626 10.62 -37.96 -20.39
CA HIS A 626 10.08 -38.53 -19.15
C HIS A 626 10.54 -37.72 -17.93
N PHE A 627 9.59 -37.31 -17.10
CA PHE A 627 9.81 -36.61 -15.84
C PHE A 627 9.30 -37.46 -14.68
N PHE A 628 10.17 -37.75 -13.73
CA PHE A 628 9.87 -38.51 -12.52
C PHE A 628 9.94 -37.57 -11.32
N SER A 629 8.79 -37.11 -10.84
CA SER A 629 8.71 -36.22 -9.68
C SER A 629 8.62 -37.04 -8.41
N VAL A 630 9.41 -36.68 -7.40
CA VAL A 630 9.39 -37.29 -6.05
C VAL A 630 9.33 -36.21 -4.97
N PHE A 631 8.85 -36.59 -3.79
CA PHE A 631 8.68 -35.69 -2.66
C PHE A 631 9.23 -36.31 -1.38
N ILE A 632 10.18 -35.62 -0.74
CA ILE A 632 10.93 -36.15 0.40
C ILE A 632 10.79 -35.37 1.70
N PHE A 633 9.93 -34.33 1.72
CA PHE A 633 9.70 -33.52 2.92
C PHE A 633 8.72 -34.18 3.89
N ASN A 634 8.83 -33.78 5.15
CA ASN A 634 7.85 -34.06 6.18
C ASN A 634 6.67 -33.08 6.03
N GLU A 635 5.46 -33.59 5.77
CA GLU A 635 4.27 -32.74 5.61
C GLU A 635 3.89 -31.95 6.88
N SER A 636 4.41 -32.36 8.05
CA SER A 636 4.17 -31.69 9.33
C SER A 636 5.20 -30.62 9.69
N ASP A 637 6.31 -30.54 8.95
CA ASP A 637 7.41 -29.60 9.20
C ASP A 637 7.97 -29.08 7.88
N ILE A 638 7.73 -27.80 7.61
CA ILE A 638 8.06 -27.12 6.35
C ILE A 638 9.55 -27.17 5.99
N ALA A 639 10.45 -27.43 6.95
CA ALA A 639 11.90 -27.45 6.69
C ALA A 639 12.52 -28.85 6.80
N ALA A 640 11.79 -29.84 7.30
CA ALA A 640 12.38 -31.16 7.57
C ALA A 640 12.14 -32.14 6.42
N THR A 641 13.19 -32.88 6.08
CA THR A 641 13.09 -34.10 5.28
C THR A 641 12.60 -35.28 6.12
N ASP A 642 11.96 -36.27 5.50
CA ASP A 642 11.49 -37.49 6.15
C ASP A 642 12.16 -38.72 5.54
N ASP A 643 12.90 -39.48 6.34
CA ASP A 643 13.55 -40.73 5.93
C ASP A 643 12.58 -41.75 5.33
N LEU A 644 11.35 -41.83 5.86
CA LEU A 644 10.33 -42.71 5.29
C LEU A 644 9.98 -42.27 3.87
N LYS A 645 9.80 -40.96 3.65
CA LYS A 645 9.50 -40.38 2.33
C LYS A 645 10.65 -40.52 1.35
N VAL A 646 11.89 -40.41 1.82
CA VAL A 646 13.09 -40.72 1.03
C VAL A 646 13.04 -42.17 0.54
N ASN A 647 12.85 -43.13 1.46
CA ASN A 647 12.82 -44.55 1.11
C ASN A 647 11.65 -44.88 0.16
N GLU A 648 10.45 -44.32 0.40
CA GLU A 648 9.29 -44.47 -0.49
C GLU A 648 9.58 -43.93 -1.89
N SER A 649 10.17 -42.73 -1.98
CA SER A 649 10.52 -42.08 -3.25
C SER A 649 11.56 -42.86 -4.04
N ILE A 650 12.63 -43.34 -3.37
CA ILE A 650 13.68 -44.13 -4.02
C ILE A 650 13.14 -45.48 -4.50
N ALA A 651 12.34 -46.18 -3.68
CA ALA A 651 11.72 -47.43 -4.09
C ALA A 651 10.77 -47.24 -5.29
N TRP A 652 10.03 -46.13 -5.30
CA TRP A 652 9.16 -45.79 -6.42
C TRP A 652 9.97 -45.49 -7.70
N LEU A 653 11.05 -44.70 -7.62
CA LEU A 653 11.94 -44.46 -8.75
C LEU A 653 12.55 -45.77 -9.28
N ASP A 654 13.00 -46.65 -8.39
CA ASP A 654 13.62 -47.93 -8.74
C ASP A 654 12.65 -48.83 -9.53
N ALA A 655 11.36 -48.78 -9.18
CA ALA A 655 10.32 -49.53 -9.85
C ALA A 655 9.90 -48.92 -11.20
N ASN A 656 9.92 -47.59 -11.34
CA ASN A 656 9.33 -46.90 -12.50
C ASN A 656 10.33 -46.53 -13.60
N ILE A 657 11.56 -46.14 -13.27
CA ILE A 657 12.58 -45.79 -14.28
C ILE A 657 12.77 -46.86 -15.37
N PRO A 658 12.87 -48.17 -15.06
CA PRO A 658 13.06 -49.19 -16.10
C PRO A 658 11.83 -49.44 -16.98
N LEU A 659 10.65 -48.91 -16.63
CA LEU A 659 9.42 -49.11 -17.41
C LEU A 659 9.33 -48.21 -18.65
N HIS A 660 10.20 -47.20 -18.74
CA HIS A 660 10.11 -46.17 -19.77
C HIS A 660 11.42 -46.05 -20.56
N ASN A 661 11.31 -45.88 -21.87
CA ASN A 661 12.43 -45.70 -22.79
C ASN A 661 12.54 -44.25 -23.23
N GLY A 662 13.75 -43.76 -23.48
CA GLY A 662 13.99 -42.36 -23.86
C GLY A 662 14.54 -41.51 -22.72
N PRO A 663 14.73 -40.20 -22.97
CA PRO A 663 15.37 -39.27 -22.05
C PRO A 663 14.56 -39.07 -20.76
N LYS A 664 15.25 -39.09 -19.62
CA LYS A 664 14.62 -39.04 -18.29
C LYS A 664 15.20 -37.91 -17.45
N TYR A 665 14.32 -37.25 -16.72
CA TYR A 665 14.65 -36.27 -15.69
C TYR A 665 14.03 -36.71 -14.37
N ILE A 666 14.76 -36.55 -13.28
CA ILE A 666 14.23 -36.70 -11.93
C ILE A 666 13.97 -35.29 -11.39
N LEU A 667 12.76 -35.04 -10.91
CA LEU A 667 12.36 -33.78 -10.28
C LEU A 667 12.19 -34.02 -8.78
N THR A 668 12.82 -33.20 -7.97
CA THR A 668 12.71 -33.22 -6.50
C THR A 668 12.85 -31.79 -6.02
N HIS A 669 12.06 -31.32 -5.07
CA HIS A 669 12.27 -29.95 -4.62
C HIS A 669 13.55 -29.82 -3.75
N TYR A 670 13.79 -30.77 -2.84
CA TYR A 670 15.02 -30.78 -2.05
C TYR A 670 16.23 -31.25 -2.89
N PRO A 671 17.37 -30.55 -2.85
CA PRO A 671 18.51 -30.86 -3.71
C PRO A 671 19.27 -32.12 -3.31
N MET A 672 19.68 -32.89 -4.33
CA MET A 672 20.62 -34.02 -4.15
C MET A 672 22.01 -33.51 -3.76
N TYR A 673 22.47 -32.45 -4.44
CA TYR A 673 23.71 -31.72 -4.18
C TYR A 673 23.41 -30.24 -4.17
N SER A 674 24.00 -29.48 -3.25
CA SER A 674 23.85 -28.02 -3.23
C SER A 674 24.98 -27.31 -2.51
N THR A 675 25.30 -26.11 -2.99
CA THR A 675 26.20 -25.15 -2.32
C THR A 675 25.46 -24.05 -1.56
N GLY A 676 24.14 -24.15 -1.41
CA GLY A 676 23.29 -23.18 -0.69
C GLY A 676 23.19 -23.48 0.79
N GLY A 677 22.24 -22.84 1.49
CA GLY A 677 22.11 -22.91 2.94
C GLY A 677 21.75 -24.32 3.45
N PHE A 678 20.71 -24.93 2.89
CA PHE A 678 20.22 -26.22 3.40
C PHE A 678 21.12 -27.39 2.98
N GLY A 679 21.75 -27.32 1.81
CA GLY A 679 22.75 -28.32 1.40
C GLY A 679 22.16 -29.65 0.98
N SER A 680 22.98 -30.70 1.06
CA SER A 680 22.59 -32.05 0.60
C SER A 680 22.02 -32.88 1.75
N TYR A 681 20.96 -33.68 1.51
CA TYR A 681 20.42 -34.60 2.51
C TYR A 681 21.09 -35.99 2.43
N PRO A 682 21.91 -36.41 3.40
CA PRO A 682 22.82 -37.55 3.21
C PRO A 682 22.18 -38.87 2.83
N LEU A 683 21.03 -39.22 3.44
CA LEU A 683 20.33 -40.46 3.12
C LEU A 683 19.80 -40.44 1.69
N TYR A 684 19.14 -39.34 1.29
CA TYR A 684 18.60 -39.19 -0.06
C TYR A 684 19.71 -39.20 -1.11
N THR A 685 20.77 -38.42 -0.88
CA THR A 685 21.94 -38.37 -1.77
C THR A 685 22.56 -39.75 -1.97
N ALA A 686 22.87 -40.47 -0.88
CA ALA A 686 23.50 -41.78 -0.97
C ALA A 686 22.63 -42.82 -1.69
N GLN A 687 21.31 -42.81 -1.47
CA GLN A 687 20.39 -43.74 -2.13
C GLN A 687 20.18 -43.39 -3.61
N LEU A 688 20.05 -42.10 -3.94
CA LEU A 688 19.88 -41.65 -5.31
C LEU A 688 21.15 -41.91 -6.14
N GLU A 689 22.35 -41.79 -5.56
CA GLU A 689 23.60 -42.19 -6.22
C GLU A 689 23.62 -43.66 -6.61
N GLN A 690 23.22 -44.55 -5.69
CA GLN A 690 23.14 -45.98 -5.97
C GLN A 690 22.15 -46.26 -7.09
N LEU A 691 21.02 -45.57 -7.11
CA LEU A 691 20.01 -45.69 -8.15
C LEU A 691 20.53 -45.19 -9.50
N ILE A 692 21.20 -44.03 -9.51
CA ILE A 692 21.84 -43.47 -10.70
C ILE A 692 22.90 -44.43 -11.25
N ASP A 693 23.73 -45.03 -10.40
CA ASP A 693 24.76 -45.99 -10.82
C ASP A 693 24.16 -47.27 -11.37
N LYS A 694 23.09 -47.77 -10.72
CA LYS A 694 22.32 -48.94 -11.19
C LYS A 694 21.74 -48.71 -12.59
N TYR A 695 21.32 -47.48 -12.88
CA TYR A 695 20.64 -47.10 -14.11
C TYR A 695 21.44 -46.13 -15.00
N ALA A 696 22.77 -46.15 -14.91
CA ALA A 696 23.65 -45.24 -15.65
C ALA A 696 23.44 -45.31 -17.19
N ASN A 697 22.95 -46.44 -17.70
CA ASN A 697 22.64 -46.64 -19.12
C ASN A 697 21.18 -46.33 -19.51
N ASN A 698 20.32 -45.96 -18.55
CA ASN A 698 18.88 -45.77 -18.79
C ASN A 698 18.50 -44.34 -19.19
N GLN A 699 19.45 -43.54 -19.70
CA GLN A 699 19.22 -42.19 -20.22
C GLN A 699 18.62 -41.22 -19.19
N ILE A 700 18.99 -41.34 -17.92
CA ILE A 700 18.79 -40.26 -16.95
C ILE A 700 19.74 -39.14 -17.39
N LEU A 701 19.22 -37.94 -17.65
CA LEU A 701 20.00 -36.81 -18.17
C LEU A 701 20.33 -35.81 -17.07
N ALA A 702 19.35 -35.51 -16.23
CA ALA A 702 19.56 -34.65 -15.09
C ALA A 702 18.61 -34.94 -13.91
N VAL A 703 19.06 -34.54 -12.73
CA VAL A 703 18.24 -34.35 -11.52
C VAL A 703 18.04 -32.85 -11.34
N ILE A 704 16.79 -32.40 -11.22
CA ILE A 704 16.42 -30.99 -11.10
C ILE A 704 15.81 -30.74 -9.72
N SER A 705 16.26 -29.69 -9.05
CA SER A 705 15.76 -29.30 -7.74
C SER A 705 15.66 -27.80 -7.49
N GLY A 706 15.13 -27.45 -6.31
CA GLY A 706 14.88 -26.09 -5.82
C GLY A 706 15.47 -25.86 -4.43
N HIS A 707 14.71 -25.17 -3.57
CA HIS A 707 14.85 -25.03 -2.11
C HIS A 707 15.96 -24.08 -1.63
N ASP A 708 17.15 -24.16 -2.20
CA ASP A 708 18.33 -23.47 -1.65
C ASP A 708 18.44 -21.98 -2.04
N HIS A 709 17.49 -21.48 -2.83
CA HIS A 709 17.43 -20.11 -3.33
C HIS A 709 18.69 -19.60 -4.05
N ILE A 710 19.37 -20.49 -4.79
CA ILE A 710 20.52 -20.21 -5.65
C ILE A 710 20.41 -21.03 -6.95
N PHE A 711 21.28 -20.72 -7.92
CA PHE A 711 21.64 -21.70 -8.93
C PHE A 711 22.86 -22.51 -8.47
N ALA A 712 22.85 -23.82 -8.68
CA ALA A 712 24.03 -24.67 -8.57
C ALA A 712 24.00 -25.82 -9.58
N ALA A 713 25.15 -26.20 -10.12
CA ALA A 713 25.33 -27.28 -11.08
C ALA A 713 26.42 -28.24 -10.66
N PHE A 714 26.14 -29.54 -10.82
CA PHE A 714 27.07 -30.63 -10.57
C PHE A 714 26.99 -31.63 -11.73
N LYS A 715 28.05 -32.43 -11.94
CA LYS A 715 28.03 -33.50 -12.94
C LYS A 715 28.69 -34.77 -12.41
N ARG A 716 27.93 -35.87 -12.37
CA ARG A 716 28.40 -37.20 -11.95
C ARG A 716 27.96 -38.24 -12.96
N ASN A 717 28.86 -39.11 -13.43
CA ASN A 717 28.55 -40.20 -14.36
C ASN A 717 27.76 -39.75 -15.61
N ASN A 718 28.12 -38.60 -16.19
CA ASN A 718 27.43 -37.97 -17.31
C ASN A 718 25.95 -37.62 -17.05
N ILE A 719 25.59 -37.41 -15.79
CA ILE A 719 24.28 -36.92 -15.34
C ILE A 719 24.51 -35.59 -14.65
N PHE A 720 23.75 -34.57 -15.06
CA PHE A 720 23.77 -33.28 -14.39
C PHE A 720 22.86 -33.29 -13.16
N THR A 721 23.24 -32.53 -12.14
CA THR A 721 22.33 -32.17 -11.04
C THR A 721 22.26 -30.65 -11.00
N PHE A 722 21.04 -30.10 -11.06
CA PHE A 722 20.81 -28.66 -11.04
C PHE A 722 19.94 -28.27 -9.85
N VAL A 723 20.39 -27.28 -9.08
CA VAL A 723 19.55 -26.49 -8.19
C VAL A 723 19.12 -25.26 -8.99
N ALA A 724 17.84 -25.16 -9.33
CA ALA A 724 17.25 -24.10 -10.15
C ALA A 724 16.37 -23.15 -9.31
N ALA A 725 16.75 -22.93 -8.04
CA ALA A 725 15.93 -22.37 -6.98
C ALA A 725 15.81 -20.85 -6.97
N SER A 726 16.05 -20.16 -8.08
CA SER A 726 16.13 -18.69 -8.08
C SER A 726 15.18 -18.04 -9.09
N GLY A 727 13.96 -18.58 -9.20
CA GLY A 727 12.90 -18.08 -10.08
C GLY A 727 12.13 -16.86 -9.56
N GLY A 728 12.36 -16.46 -8.31
CA GLY A 728 11.71 -15.30 -7.67
C GLY A 728 11.72 -15.31 -6.13
N GLY A 729 12.23 -16.36 -5.50
CA GLY A 729 12.50 -16.44 -4.08
C GLY A 729 13.65 -15.56 -3.63
N VAL A 730 13.55 -15.04 -2.41
CA VAL A 730 14.64 -14.25 -1.80
C VAL A 730 15.93 -15.06 -1.82
N LEU A 731 16.96 -14.56 -2.51
CA LEU A 731 18.23 -15.25 -2.65
C LEU A 731 18.88 -15.53 -1.28
N SER A 732 19.36 -16.76 -1.09
CA SER A 732 19.97 -17.21 0.17
C SER A 732 21.32 -16.53 0.46
N LYS A 733 21.57 -16.15 1.71
CA LYS A 733 22.87 -15.59 2.12
C LYS A 733 23.91 -16.70 2.27
N VAL A 734 24.62 -17.00 1.18
CA VAL A 734 25.70 -18.01 1.16
C VAL A 734 26.99 -17.56 1.87
N ASN A 735 27.11 -16.27 2.18
CA ASN A 735 28.24 -15.68 2.90
C ASN A 735 28.00 -15.58 4.43
N ASP A 736 26.89 -16.11 4.92
CA ASP A 736 26.47 -16.03 6.32
C ASP A 736 26.64 -17.38 7.03
N LEU A 737 27.45 -17.39 8.09
CA LEU A 737 27.72 -18.60 8.88
C LEU A 737 26.45 -19.14 9.55
N GLU A 738 25.53 -18.27 9.96
CA GLU A 738 24.28 -18.70 10.60
C GLU A 738 23.40 -19.45 9.60
N THR A 739 23.28 -18.91 8.39
CA THR A 739 22.53 -19.52 7.28
C THR A 739 23.19 -20.84 6.81
N MET A 740 24.52 -20.88 6.69
CA MET A 740 25.24 -22.04 6.16
C MET A 740 25.46 -23.15 7.19
N GLY A 741 25.38 -22.85 8.48
CA GLY A 741 25.63 -23.75 9.60
C GLY A 741 27.07 -24.27 9.72
N ASP A 742 27.95 -23.96 8.75
CA ASP A 742 29.30 -24.46 8.63
C ASP A 742 30.20 -23.49 7.84
N ILE A 743 31.30 -23.04 8.45
CA ILE A 743 32.23 -22.08 7.85
C ILE A 743 32.91 -22.61 6.58
N SER A 744 33.04 -23.94 6.44
CA SER A 744 33.65 -24.55 5.26
C SER A 744 32.77 -24.44 4.01
N ARG A 745 31.48 -24.17 4.18
CA ARG A 745 30.51 -24.02 3.09
C ARG A 745 30.32 -22.56 2.69
N VAL A 746 30.73 -21.61 3.53
CA VAL A 746 30.62 -20.18 3.27
C VAL A 746 31.51 -19.80 2.08
N TRP A 747 30.94 -19.10 1.10
CA TRP A 747 31.69 -18.54 -0.02
C TRP A 747 31.37 -17.05 -0.20
N ASN A 748 32.43 -16.24 -0.34
CA ASN A 748 32.38 -14.77 -0.23
C ASN A 748 32.12 -14.06 -1.58
N GLY A 749 31.47 -14.72 -2.54
CA GLY A 749 31.27 -14.21 -3.89
C GLY A 749 29.80 -14.24 -4.34
N THR A 750 29.54 -13.71 -5.53
CA THR A 750 28.26 -13.90 -6.25
C THR A 750 28.28 -15.15 -7.14
N GLU A 751 29.47 -15.70 -7.40
CA GLU A 751 29.69 -16.88 -8.22
C GLU A 751 30.74 -17.80 -7.57
N LEU A 752 30.61 -19.11 -7.78
CA LEU A 752 31.52 -20.15 -7.30
C LEU A 752 31.72 -21.16 -8.44
N HIS A 753 32.95 -21.54 -8.75
CA HIS A 753 33.27 -22.36 -9.92
C HIS A 753 34.26 -23.49 -9.62
N GLY A 754 34.12 -24.57 -10.39
CA GLY A 754 34.97 -25.74 -10.41
C GLY A 754 34.77 -26.66 -9.21
N PRO A 755 35.41 -27.84 -9.22
CA PRO A 755 35.38 -28.77 -8.11
C PRO A 755 35.84 -28.11 -6.80
N ILE A 756 35.06 -28.30 -5.73
CA ILE A 756 35.36 -27.76 -4.41
C ILE A 756 35.85 -28.91 -3.52
N LYS A 757 36.83 -28.65 -2.66
CA LYS A 757 37.22 -29.59 -1.62
C LYS A 757 36.43 -29.28 -0.35
N SER A 758 35.62 -30.22 0.12
CA SER A 758 34.93 -30.10 1.40
C SER A 758 34.78 -31.48 2.04
N ASP A 759 35.00 -31.54 3.35
CA ASP A 759 34.96 -32.78 4.14
C ASP A 759 33.70 -32.87 5.04
N THR A 760 32.66 -32.07 4.74
CA THR A 760 31.48 -31.96 5.62
C THR A 760 30.29 -32.71 5.07
N LYS A 761 29.46 -33.27 5.96
CA LYS A 761 28.30 -34.11 5.59
C LYS A 761 27.25 -33.38 4.74
N TRP A 762 27.25 -32.04 4.76
CA TRP A 762 26.31 -31.21 4.00
C TRP A 762 26.87 -30.79 2.63
N SER A 763 28.16 -31.02 2.39
CA SER A 763 28.90 -30.69 1.17
C SER A 763 29.21 -31.93 0.33
N MET A 764 28.29 -32.90 0.29
CA MET A 764 28.53 -34.17 -0.39
C MET A 764 28.81 -33.95 -1.87
N ASN A 765 29.86 -34.62 -2.38
CA ASN A 765 30.25 -34.62 -3.79
C ASN A 765 30.60 -33.25 -4.38
N TYR A 766 31.15 -32.35 -3.58
CA TYR A 766 31.66 -31.06 -4.04
C TYR A 766 32.76 -31.20 -5.10
N GLU A 767 33.44 -32.34 -5.19
CA GLU A 767 34.36 -32.65 -6.29
C GLU A 767 33.67 -32.76 -7.66
N ASN A 768 32.35 -32.94 -7.69
CA ASN A 768 31.53 -32.95 -8.90
C ASN A 768 30.89 -31.58 -9.20
N HIS A 769 31.14 -30.55 -8.37
CA HIS A 769 30.62 -29.21 -8.56
C HIS A 769 31.20 -28.56 -9.83
N LEU A 770 30.35 -27.85 -10.56
CA LEU A 770 30.70 -27.08 -11.74
C LEU A 770 30.60 -25.58 -11.47
N ASP A 771 29.39 -25.09 -11.21
CA ASP A 771 29.12 -23.66 -11.09
C ASP A 771 27.94 -23.40 -10.15
N SER A 772 28.05 -22.35 -9.33
CA SER A 772 26.95 -21.81 -8.54
C SER A 772 26.87 -20.30 -8.69
N TYR A 773 25.65 -19.77 -8.76
CA TYR A 773 25.37 -18.34 -8.88
C TYR A 773 24.35 -17.91 -7.84
N LEU A 774 24.69 -16.85 -7.10
CA LEU A 774 23.75 -16.13 -6.23
C LEU A 774 23.04 -15.05 -7.05
N LYS A 775 22.21 -15.49 -8.00
CA LYS A 775 21.44 -14.66 -8.92
C LYS A 775 20.07 -15.27 -9.15
N PHE A 776 19.11 -14.45 -9.59
CA PHE A 776 17.86 -14.96 -10.14
C PHE A 776 18.13 -15.60 -11.50
N THR A 777 17.75 -16.86 -11.67
CA THR A 777 18.08 -17.61 -12.89
C THR A 777 16.90 -18.41 -13.41
N ARG A 778 17.00 -18.74 -14.70
CA ARG A 778 16.27 -19.85 -15.29
C ARG A 778 17.22 -20.75 -16.06
N THR A 779 16.85 -22.01 -16.22
CA THR A 779 17.58 -22.93 -17.09
C THR A 779 16.75 -23.23 -18.34
N GLU A 780 17.29 -22.93 -19.51
CA GLU A 780 16.72 -23.25 -20.81
C GLU A 780 17.32 -24.58 -21.29
N VAL A 781 16.48 -25.53 -21.65
CA VAL A 781 16.90 -26.84 -22.14
C VAL A 781 16.53 -26.98 -23.61
N GLN A 782 17.49 -27.38 -24.42
CA GLN A 782 17.29 -27.73 -25.81
C GLN A 782 17.76 -29.15 -26.05
N PHE A 783 16.86 -29.97 -26.55
CA PHE A 783 17.05 -31.39 -26.80
C PHE A 783 16.81 -31.67 -28.28
N GLY A 784 17.69 -32.46 -28.90
CA GLY A 784 17.51 -32.94 -30.28
C GLY A 784 18.80 -33.48 -30.88
N SER A 785 18.67 -34.31 -31.92
CA SER A 785 19.83 -34.92 -32.62
C SER A 785 20.78 -35.73 -31.70
N GLY A 786 20.25 -36.38 -30.66
CA GLY A 786 21.07 -37.16 -29.70
C GLY A 786 21.88 -36.30 -28.73
N ARG A 787 21.59 -35.00 -28.65
CA ARG A 787 22.26 -34.04 -27.76
C ARG A 787 21.27 -33.24 -26.93
N VAL A 788 21.71 -32.89 -25.72
CA VAL A 788 21.00 -31.97 -24.85
C VAL A 788 21.94 -30.82 -24.46
N LYS A 789 21.42 -29.60 -24.58
CA LYS A 789 22.07 -28.35 -24.18
C LYS A 789 21.26 -27.71 -23.05
N TYR A 790 21.95 -27.26 -22.02
CA TYR A 790 21.41 -26.50 -20.90
C TYR A 790 22.03 -25.10 -20.92
N VAL A 791 21.21 -24.05 -20.93
CA VAL A 791 21.66 -22.65 -20.91
C VAL A 791 21.09 -21.98 -19.67
N VAL A 792 21.97 -21.52 -18.79
CA VAL A 792 21.57 -20.84 -17.56
C VAL A 792 21.63 -19.34 -17.81
N ARG A 793 20.51 -18.66 -17.57
CA ARG A 793 20.35 -17.22 -17.83
C ARG A 793 20.06 -16.47 -16.55
N ASP A 794 20.71 -15.33 -16.37
CA ASP A 794 20.37 -14.36 -15.34
C ASP A 794 19.07 -13.63 -15.71
N LEU A 795 18.09 -13.61 -14.82
CA LEU A 795 16.80 -12.96 -15.06
C LEU A 795 16.88 -11.44 -14.93
N GLU A 796 17.91 -10.90 -14.28
CA GLU A 796 18.06 -9.46 -14.09
C GLU A 796 18.72 -8.79 -15.31
N SER A 797 19.87 -9.34 -15.74
CA SER A 797 20.64 -8.83 -16.89
C SER A 797 20.24 -9.45 -18.23
N TRP A 798 19.60 -10.63 -18.21
CA TRP A 798 19.34 -11.48 -19.38
C TRP A 798 20.58 -12.15 -19.99
N ASP A 799 21.75 -12.00 -19.37
CA ASP A 799 22.99 -12.59 -19.83
C ASP A 799 23.00 -14.11 -19.67
N VAL A 800 23.63 -14.81 -20.62
CA VAL A 800 23.94 -16.23 -20.47
C VAL A 800 25.10 -16.35 -19.49
N LEU A 801 24.87 -17.02 -18.37
CA LEU A 801 25.87 -17.24 -17.34
C LEU A 801 26.77 -18.42 -17.71
N VAL A 802 26.17 -19.55 -18.09
CA VAL A 802 26.89 -20.78 -18.43
C VAL A 802 26.06 -21.65 -19.36
N GLU A 803 26.75 -22.45 -20.18
CA GLU A 803 26.16 -23.46 -21.05
C GLU A 803 26.78 -24.83 -20.78
N TYR A 804 25.94 -25.87 -20.74
CA TYR A 804 26.36 -27.27 -20.64
C TYR A 804 25.81 -28.08 -21.80
N GLU A 805 26.56 -29.08 -22.25
CA GLU A 805 26.14 -29.99 -23.32
C GLU A 805 26.49 -31.44 -22.95
N GLN A 806 25.64 -32.39 -23.33
CA GLN A 806 25.97 -33.82 -23.32
C GLN A 806 25.21 -34.61 -24.39
N GLU A 807 25.77 -35.76 -24.76
CA GLU A 807 25.14 -36.76 -25.62
C GLU A 807 24.23 -37.69 -24.78
N TYR A 808 23.18 -38.27 -25.38
CA TYR A 808 22.21 -39.14 -24.68
C TYR A 808 21.66 -40.31 -25.49
#